data_AF-A0A8H3JA02-F1
#
_entry.id   AF-A0A8H3JA02-F1
#
_cell.length_a   1.000
_cell.length_b   1.000
_cell.length_c   1.000
_cell.angle_alpha   90.00
_cell.angle_beta   90.00
_cell.angle_gamma   90.00
#
_symmetry.space_group_name_H-M   'P 1'
#
loop_
_entity.id
_entity.type
_entity.pdbx_description
1 polymer ?
#
loop_
_entity_poly.entity_id
_entity_poly.type
_entity_poly.pdbx_seq_one_letter_code
_entity_poly.pdbx_strand_id
1 'polypeptide(L)'
;MTLPPKHRDRGRRLANVATKQTKLYKETKTLGDLEQAVDLLRAAVEATPLDHVRRPKRLNSLGVSLGRLYRHNKSESHLAEAIDRGREATAIVSGSHADRATYLSDLGIAIWDRYHLTDSVEDLYEFLRLNRQALGNCTLDHPRRFKFLNDMGAGLGEQYMKTGSLQDLQDAVAFGQASVDETPDGHANQARHLANLSVAIGDRYLVNGSMDDLESAMFYAKTAVDKATANDRERGRYLNNLAIRYLERYIRTKSTIDWQAALDSGKAAVAATHSTDLERAVYLDNLAKCYHDRYKELGTSDLLEEAIDHTRAAMRESRVSQDHTNQARRSFNLGTTLGVRYKDSGQIDDLQESIGRIEKAVNRCPKNFPERARYLHDLGVDFYDRFQKQQDLHDVRLASPQGRDKAANIAIEQQEWQLAAAYLSECIDLVPKISSRSNSHDDLHRVLQQLSGLGSIAAWVYLRAGRSIIESLQALEQCRGIISSLIMDSRSDTSLLREAHPEIAARYCGLRDAVARRGLLNGGGTVSFEKNHYVSESLKLAHDLKSLEDLEVEIRKLPSFDRFQLPLTENEMLDLSKQGPLVSVNMTDYGCQAFLLANDCIRRVELLKVTSSDVIKHISWRVLKDELSSRDLKHILSSSQASQESKAHQDTSTQNAMIESMQWLWKALVQPILAEMGLLSQTVPPSSLPCLWWINSGEMALLPFHAAGSHGPESTENTLSHVSSSYIPTMKMLHHSRKRERAHRVIDKILVVTMLSPLLAQAPNTNL
;
A
#
# COMPACT_ATOMS: atom_id res chain seq x y z
N MET A 1 66.04 -9.87 -1.28
CA MET A 1 66.49 -10.38 0.04
C MET A 1 65.57 -11.52 0.49
N THR A 2 65.86 -12.74 0.08
CA THR A 2 65.08 -13.94 0.41
C THR A 2 65.63 -14.59 1.67
N LEU A 3 64.90 -14.46 2.79
CA LEU A 3 65.15 -15.29 3.98
C LEU A 3 64.60 -16.70 3.72
N PRO A 4 65.25 -17.77 4.22
CA PRO A 4 64.76 -19.15 4.08
C PRO A 4 63.29 -19.31 4.58
N PRO A 5 62.50 -20.25 4.03
CA PRO A 5 61.10 -20.48 4.42
C PRO A 5 60.85 -20.60 5.92
N LYS A 6 61.81 -21.16 6.67
CA LYS A 6 61.72 -21.39 8.11
C LYS A 6 62.36 -20.28 8.97
N HIS A 7 62.80 -19.17 8.38
CA HIS A 7 63.48 -18.11 9.13
C HIS A 7 62.48 -17.31 9.98
N ARG A 8 62.73 -17.21 11.30
CA ARG A 8 61.85 -16.58 12.30
C ARG A 8 61.38 -15.16 11.94
N ASP A 9 62.23 -14.38 11.27
CA ASP A 9 61.91 -13.01 10.84
C ASP A 9 61.24 -12.87 9.46
N ARG A 10 61.05 -13.96 8.72
CA ARG A 10 60.50 -13.93 7.35
C ARG A 10 59.12 -13.27 7.32
N GLY A 11 58.20 -13.71 8.18
CA GLY A 11 56.85 -13.11 8.27
C GLY A 11 56.88 -11.62 8.63
N ARG A 12 57.87 -11.16 9.41
CA ARG A 12 58.02 -9.73 9.76
C ARG A 12 58.49 -8.92 8.55
N ARG A 13 59.50 -9.39 7.81
CA ARG A 13 60.01 -8.67 6.64
C ARG A 13 58.95 -8.60 5.53
N LEU A 14 58.27 -9.71 5.25
CA LEU A 14 57.20 -9.76 4.25
C LEU A 14 56.06 -8.77 4.58
N ALA A 15 55.58 -8.75 5.82
CA ALA A 15 54.55 -7.80 6.25
C ALA A 15 55.00 -6.33 6.14
N ASN A 16 56.28 -6.04 6.41
CA ASN A 16 56.81 -4.68 6.27
C ASN A 16 56.89 -4.25 4.80
N VAL A 17 57.30 -5.14 3.90
CA VAL A 17 57.30 -4.85 2.45
C VAL A 17 55.87 -4.68 1.95
N ALA A 18 54.94 -5.53 2.36
CA ALA A 18 53.53 -5.39 2.00
C ALA A 18 52.92 -4.05 2.47
N THR A 19 53.32 -3.58 3.66
CA THR A 19 52.89 -2.28 4.18
C THR A 19 53.40 -1.14 3.29
N LYS A 20 54.67 -1.22 2.84
CA LYS A 20 55.23 -0.25 1.87
C LYS A 20 54.49 -0.31 0.55
N GLN A 21 54.19 -1.49 0.04
CA GLN A 21 53.47 -1.66 -1.21
C GLN A 21 52.02 -1.13 -1.12
N THR A 22 51.36 -1.35 0.01
CA THR A 22 50.03 -0.77 0.28
C THR A 22 50.07 0.76 0.33
N LYS A 23 51.15 1.34 0.89
CA LYS A 23 51.36 2.79 0.89
C LYS A 23 51.59 3.31 -0.52
N LEU A 24 52.43 2.62 -1.30
CA LEU A 24 52.68 2.95 -2.69
C LEU A 24 51.38 2.93 -3.50
N TYR A 25 50.58 1.87 -3.40
CA TYR A 25 49.25 1.81 -4.00
C TYR A 25 48.35 3.00 -3.60
N LYS A 26 48.40 3.47 -2.35
CA LYS A 26 47.61 4.64 -1.94
C LYS A 26 48.04 5.92 -2.67
N GLU A 27 49.31 6.04 -3.00
CA GLU A 27 49.92 7.17 -3.72
C GLU A 27 49.75 7.04 -5.24
N THR A 28 50.04 5.87 -5.81
CA THR A 28 50.07 5.60 -7.26
C THR A 28 48.72 5.17 -7.84
N LYS A 29 47.85 4.60 -7.00
CA LYS A 29 46.60 3.92 -7.39
C LYS A 29 46.80 2.76 -8.37
N THR A 30 48.01 2.23 -8.51
CA THR A 30 48.34 1.13 -9.44
C THR A 30 47.89 -0.22 -8.86
N LEU A 31 47.00 -0.93 -9.55
CA LEU A 31 46.42 -2.19 -9.05
C LEU A 31 47.47 -3.27 -8.76
N GLY A 32 48.52 -3.36 -9.59
CA GLY A 32 49.62 -4.32 -9.40
C GLY A 32 50.36 -4.14 -8.06
N ASP A 33 50.41 -2.93 -7.50
CA ASP A 33 50.98 -2.71 -6.17
C ASP A 33 50.09 -3.34 -5.08
N LEU A 34 48.77 -3.27 -5.23
CA LEU A 34 47.84 -3.87 -4.29
C LEU A 34 47.86 -5.41 -4.37
N GLU A 35 47.96 -5.97 -5.58
CA GLU A 35 48.11 -7.41 -5.80
C GLU A 35 49.39 -7.94 -5.15
N GLN A 36 50.53 -7.28 -5.39
CA GLN A 36 51.80 -7.62 -4.74
C GLN A 36 51.72 -7.50 -3.21
N ALA A 37 51.01 -6.49 -2.69
CA ALA A 37 50.81 -6.35 -1.25
C ALA A 37 50.04 -7.55 -0.66
N VAL A 38 49.01 -8.04 -1.37
CA VAL A 38 48.22 -9.20 -0.96
C VAL A 38 49.06 -10.48 -0.98
N ASP A 39 49.84 -10.72 -2.03
CA ASP A 39 50.69 -11.91 -2.11
C ASP A 39 51.76 -11.92 -1.01
N LEU A 40 52.36 -10.76 -0.72
CA LEU A 40 53.29 -10.60 0.39
C LEU A 40 52.62 -10.79 1.76
N LEU A 41 51.36 -10.38 1.92
CA LEU A 41 50.58 -10.60 3.15
C LEU A 41 50.18 -12.06 3.33
N ARG A 42 49.77 -12.77 2.27
CA ARG A 42 49.52 -14.22 2.30
C ARG A 42 50.77 -14.97 2.74
N ALA A 43 51.90 -14.72 2.08
CA ALA A 43 53.18 -15.32 2.44
C ALA A 43 53.65 -14.93 3.86
N ALA A 44 53.30 -13.72 4.33
CA ALA A 44 53.59 -13.30 5.70
C ALA A 44 52.77 -14.10 6.73
N VAL A 45 51.46 -14.30 6.48
CA VAL A 45 50.57 -15.09 7.35
C VAL A 45 51.04 -16.55 7.41
N GLU A 46 51.36 -17.16 6.27
CA GLU A 46 51.89 -18.54 6.20
C GLU A 46 53.20 -18.71 6.96
N ALA A 47 54.11 -17.72 6.87
CA ALA A 47 55.38 -17.73 7.59
C ALA A 47 55.26 -17.37 9.09
N THR A 48 54.05 -17.19 9.63
CA THR A 48 53.79 -16.83 11.02
C THR A 48 53.20 -18.01 11.80
N PRO A 49 53.83 -18.49 12.88
CA PRO A 49 53.24 -19.51 13.75
C PRO A 49 51.83 -19.14 14.25
N LEU A 50 50.96 -20.14 14.45
CA LEU A 50 49.55 -19.96 14.83
C LEU A 50 49.37 -19.18 16.14
N ASP A 51 50.27 -19.39 17.10
CA ASP A 51 50.29 -18.81 18.45
C ASP A 51 51.02 -17.45 18.51
N HIS A 52 51.59 -16.97 17.41
CA HIS A 52 52.39 -15.75 17.42
C HIS A 52 51.51 -14.51 17.61
N VAL A 53 51.86 -13.65 18.60
CA VAL A 53 51.16 -12.39 18.94
C VAL A 53 50.88 -11.42 17.78
N ARG A 54 51.62 -11.48 16.67
CA ARG A 54 51.44 -10.59 15.50
C ARG A 54 50.62 -11.23 14.38
N ARG A 55 50.23 -12.50 14.51
CA ARG A 55 49.42 -13.20 13.51
C ARG A 55 48.05 -12.51 13.29
N PRO A 56 47.30 -12.10 14.32
CA PRO A 56 46.01 -11.41 14.11
C PRO A 56 46.12 -10.12 13.30
N LYS A 57 47.16 -9.32 13.58
CA LYS A 57 47.42 -8.09 12.82
C LYS A 57 47.71 -8.36 11.35
N ARG A 58 48.44 -9.43 11.04
CA ARG A 58 48.77 -9.84 9.65
C ARG A 58 47.52 -10.35 8.93
N LEU A 59 46.71 -11.16 9.60
CA LEU A 59 45.41 -11.64 9.11
C LEU A 59 44.46 -10.47 8.79
N ASN A 60 44.30 -9.52 9.72
CA ASN A 60 43.47 -8.34 9.48
C ASN A 60 44.00 -7.50 8.30
N SER A 61 45.32 -7.30 8.22
CA SER A 61 45.94 -6.54 7.13
C SER A 61 45.71 -7.22 5.77
N LEU A 62 45.79 -8.56 5.72
CA LEU A 62 45.46 -9.35 4.54
C LEU A 62 43.99 -9.17 4.15
N GLY A 63 43.06 -9.32 5.11
CA GLY A 63 41.63 -9.15 4.87
C GLY A 63 41.28 -7.77 4.32
N VAL A 64 41.85 -6.69 4.89
CA VAL A 64 41.64 -5.32 4.40
C VAL A 64 42.14 -5.12 2.97
N SER A 65 43.31 -5.67 2.63
CA SER A 65 43.86 -5.55 1.27
C SER A 65 43.08 -6.38 0.24
N LEU A 66 42.60 -7.55 0.62
CA LEU A 66 41.70 -8.39 -0.20
C LEU A 66 40.36 -7.69 -0.45
N GLY A 67 39.75 -7.08 0.58
CA GLY A 67 38.53 -6.29 0.40
C GLY A 67 38.73 -5.09 -0.55
N ARG A 68 39.90 -4.45 -0.52
CA ARG A 68 40.24 -3.41 -1.50
C ARG A 68 40.39 -3.97 -2.92
N LEU A 69 41.01 -5.14 -3.09
CA LEU A 69 41.08 -5.80 -4.40
C LEU A 69 39.69 -6.14 -4.91
N TYR A 70 38.81 -6.70 -4.07
CA TYR A 70 37.43 -6.98 -4.41
C TYR A 70 36.71 -5.73 -4.95
N ARG A 71 36.85 -4.56 -4.30
CA ARG A 71 36.20 -3.34 -4.80
C ARG A 71 36.70 -2.92 -6.19
N HIS A 72 37.91 -3.30 -6.57
CA HIS A 72 38.47 -3.04 -7.90
C HIS A 72 38.12 -4.08 -8.96
N ASN A 73 38.23 -5.37 -8.65
CA ASN A 73 38.08 -6.44 -9.64
C ASN A 73 36.81 -7.27 -9.49
N LYS A 74 35.99 -6.98 -8.46
CA LYS A 74 34.74 -7.67 -8.13
C LYS A 74 34.89 -9.18 -7.95
N SER A 75 36.09 -9.65 -7.60
CA SER A 75 36.37 -11.07 -7.36
C SER A 75 35.74 -11.55 -6.04
N GLU A 76 34.68 -12.36 -6.13
CA GLU A 76 33.99 -12.91 -4.96
C GLU A 76 34.91 -13.79 -4.09
N SER A 77 35.91 -14.45 -4.69
CA SER A 77 36.87 -15.26 -3.95
C SER A 77 37.76 -14.40 -3.04
N HIS A 78 38.15 -13.20 -3.49
CA HIS A 78 38.87 -12.25 -2.65
C HIS A 78 38.01 -11.74 -1.49
N LEU A 79 36.72 -11.53 -1.72
CA LEU A 79 35.79 -11.10 -0.68
C LEU A 79 35.56 -12.20 0.37
N ALA A 80 35.35 -13.44 -0.08
CA ALA A 80 35.23 -14.60 0.80
C ALA A 80 36.50 -14.78 1.66
N GLU A 81 37.68 -14.71 1.03
CA GLU A 81 38.96 -14.78 1.75
C GLU A 81 39.11 -13.61 2.75
N ALA A 82 38.69 -12.40 2.38
CA ALA A 82 38.75 -11.25 3.28
C ALA A 82 37.93 -11.47 4.56
N ILE A 83 36.71 -12.00 4.43
CA ILE A 83 35.83 -12.32 5.53
C ILE A 83 36.44 -13.43 6.40
N ASP A 84 36.97 -14.49 5.80
CA ASP A 84 37.59 -15.60 6.54
C ASP A 84 38.80 -15.14 7.36
N ARG A 85 39.69 -14.34 6.75
CA ARG A 85 40.86 -13.79 7.45
C ARG A 85 40.47 -12.81 8.55
N GLY A 86 39.41 -12.01 8.36
CA GLY A 86 38.86 -11.14 9.39
C GLY A 86 38.24 -11.91 10.57
N ARG A 87 37.52 -13.00 10.29
CA ARG A 87 36.97 -13.91 11.31
C ARG A 87 38.09 -14.60 12.11
N GLU A 88 39.14 -15.08 11.44
CA GLU A 88 40.32 -15.66 12.12
C GLU A 88 41.00 -14.62 13.02
N ALA A 89 41.22 -13.39 12.55
CA ALA A 89 41.85 -12.33 13.32
C ALA A 89 41.05 -11.95 14.58
N THR A 90 39.72 -11.86 14.47
CA THR A 90 38.83 -11.48 15.58
C THR A 90 38.59 -12.62 16.57
N ALA A 91 38.74 -13.89 16.15
CA ALA A 91 38.65 -15.04 17.04
C ALA A 91 39.88 -15.18 17.96
N ILE A 92 41.07 -14.82 17.50
CA ILE A 92 42.32 -14.94 18.28
C ILE A 92 42.42 -13.85 19.37
N VAL A 93 41.85 -12.68 19.12
CA VAL A 93 42.05 -11.49 19.96
C VAL A 93 40.98 -11.40 21.04
N SER A 94 41.34 -11.34 22.32
CA SER A 94 40.37 -11.21 23.44
C SER A 94 39.67 -9.84 23.47
N GLY A 95 38.53 -9.76 24.19
CA GLY A 95 37.72 -8.54 24.36
C GLY A 95 38.52 -7.27 24.74
N SER A 96 39.47 -7.40 25.67
CA SER A 96 40.24 -6.28 26.21
C SER A 96 41.41 -5.79 25.34
N HIS A 97 41.63 -6.39 24.16
CA HIS A 97 42.77 -6.05 23.32
C HIS A 97 42.52 -4.73 22.54
N ALA A 98 43.49 -3.81 22.59
CA ALA A 98 43.37 -2.46 22.01
C ALA A 98 42.97 -2.44 20.52
N ASP A 99 43.48 -3.38 19.71
CA ASP A 99 43.14 -3.44 18.28
C ASP A 99 41.80 -4.15 17.98
N ARG A 100 41.11 -4.75 18.96
CA ARG A 100 39.91 -5.57 18.70
C ARG A 100 38.80 -4.79 18.02
N ALA A 101 38.53 -3.57 18.51
CA ALA A 101 37.52 -2.69 17.93
C ALA A 101 37.78 -2.43 16.43
N THR A 102 39.05 -2.26 16.06
CA THR A 102 39.45 -2.09 14.66
C THR A 102 39.17 -3.34 13.85
N TYR A 103 39.57 -4.53 14.33
CA TYR A 103 39.42 -5.75 13.55
C TYR A 103 37.95 -6.12 13.35
N LEU A 104 37.10 -5.83 14.34
CA LEU A 104 35.64 -5.97 14.23
C LEU A 104 35.06 -5.04 13.15
N SER A 105 35.46 -3.77 13.13
CA SER A 105 35.01 -2.82 12.09
C SER A 105 35.52 -3.21 10.70
N ASP A 106 36.79 -3.60 10.57
CA ASP A 106 37.37 -4.00 9.28
C ASP A 106 36.71 -5.28 8.73
N LEU A 107 36.41 -6.28 9.60
CA LEU A 107 35.58 -7.44 9.24
C LEU A 107 34.16 -7.00 8.86
N GLY A 108 33.55 -6.12 9.65
CA GLY A 108 32.22 -5.57 9.36
C GLY A 108 32.16 -5.00 7.94
N ILE A 109 33.12 -4.18 7.55
CA ILE A 109 33.18 -3.61 6.20
C ILE A 109 33.25 -4.68 5.10
N ALA A 110 33.94 -5.81 5.32
CA ALA A 110 33.94 -6.92 4.36
C ALA A 110 32.57 -7.63 4.30
N ILE A 111 31.88 -7.76 5.44
CA ILE A 111 30.50 -8.26 5.48
C ILE A 111 29.54 -7.29 4.76
N TRP A 112 29.72 -5.97 4.94
CA TRP A 112 28.96 -4.94 4.23
C TRP A 112 29.15 -5.00 2.71
N ASP A 113 30.39 -5.24 2.26
CA ASP A 113 30.70 -5.46 0.85
C ASP A 113 29.98 -6.72 0.30
N ARG A 114 29.79 -7.77 1.12
CA ARG A 114 29.02 -8.97 0.77
C ARG A 114 27.52 -8.74 0.80
N TYR A 115 27.02 -7.93 1.74
CA TYR A 115 25.64 -7.46 1.75
C TYR A 115 25.31 -6.76 0.44
N HIS A 116 26.15 -5.85 -0.05
CA HIS A 116 25.93 -5.16 -1.33
C HIS A 116 26.00 -6.08 -2.56
N LEU A 117 26.66 -7.24 -2.44
CA LEU A 117 26.72 -8.24 -3.50
C LEU A 117 25.48 -9.15 -3.50
N THR A 118 24.98 -9.51 -2.32
CA THR A 118 23.99 -10.60 -2.14
C THR A 118 22.61 -10.12 -1.72
N ASP A 119 22.48 -8.88 -1.26
CA ASP A 119 21.29 -8.30 -0.61
C ASP A 119 20.80 -9.10 0.62
N SER A 120 21.68 -9.89 1.26
CA SER A 120 21.33 -10.70 2.44
C SER A 120 21.15 -9.82 3.69
N VAL A 121 19.93 -9.77 4.22
CA VAL A 121 19.61 -9.01 5.44
C VAL A 121 20.39 -9.54 6.65
N GLU A 122 20.74 -10.83 6.66
CA GLU A 122 21.57 -11.44 7.70
C GLU A 122 22.97 -10.83 7.74
N ASP A 123 23.57 -10.51 6.59
CA ASP A 123 24.86 -9.82 6.52
C ASP A 123 24.75 -8.39 7.05
N LEU A 124 23.64 -7.68 6.78
CA LEU A 124 23.38 -6.36 7.35
C LEU A 124 23.29 -6.42 8.88
N TYR A 125 22.61 -7.42 9.44
CA TYR A 125 22.55 -7.64 10.89
C TYR A 125 23.91 -8.04 11.48
N GLU A 126 24.70 -8.87 10.79
CA GLU A 126 26.06 -9.20 11.21
C GLU A 126 26.95 -7.95 11.22
N PHE A 127 26.88 -7.10 10.19
CA PHE A 127 27.59 -5.82 10.11
C PHE A 127 27.28 -4.90 11.29
N LEU A 128 25.99 -4.69 11.59
CA LEU A 128 25.56 -3.84 12.70
C LEU A 128 25.99 -4.39 14.05
N ARG A 129 25.90 -5.72 14.23
CA ARG A 129 26.39 -6.39 15.44
C ARG A 129 27.89 -6.20 15.62
N LEU A 130 28.69 -6.35 14.55
CA LEU A 130 30.14 -6.17 14.59
C LEU A 130 30.52 -4.72 14.91
N ASN A 131 29.86 -3.73 14.32
CA ASN A 131 30.12 -2.31 14.62
C ASN A 131 29.67 -1.92 16.04
N ARG A 132 28.55 -2.44 16.52
CA ARG A 132 28.13 -2.26 17.92
C ARG A 132 29.15 -2.86 18.89
N GLN A 133 29.70 -4.04 18.58
CA GLN A 133 30.81 -4.61 19.36
C GLN A 133 32.09 -3.76 19.26
N ALA A 134 32.41 -3.20 18.10
CA ALA A 134 33.55 -2.31 17.94
C ALA A 134 33.43 -1.06 18.82
N LEU A 135 32.24 -0.44 18.85
CA LEU A 135 31.93 0.70 19.72
C LEU A 135 31.96 0.32 21.21
N GLY A 136 31.50 -0.88 21.57
CA GLY A 136 31.58 -1.37 22.95
C GLY A 136 33.00 -1.70 23.43
N ASN A 137 33.94 -1.96 22.50
CA ASN A 137 35.36 -2.23 22.80
C ASN A 137 36.27 -1.01 22.58
N CYS A 138 35.72 0.19 22.34
CA CYS A 138 36.51 1.40 22.16
C CYS A 138 36.30 2.38 23.33
N THR A 139 37.37 3.06 23.75
CA THR A 139 37.29 4.21 24.64
C THR A 139 36.81 5.44 23.86
N LEU A 140 36.34 6.48 24.56
CA LEU A 140 35.93 7.74 23.93
C LEU A 140 37.09 8.38 23.13
N ASP A 141 38.32 8.30 23.63
CA ASP A 141 39.51 8.86 22.97
C ASP A 141 40.09 7.97 21.85
N HIS A 142 39.39 6.90 21.45
CA HIS A 142 39.93 6.00 20.44
C HIS A 142 40.06 6.70 19.07
N PRO A 143 41.24 6.67 18.41
CA PRO A 143 41.57 7.52 17.25
C PRO A 143 40.75 7.22 15.98
N ARG A 144 39.93 6.17 15.97
CA ARG A 144 39.03 5.81 14.87
C ARG A 144 37.57 5.68 15.30
N ARG A 145 37.20 6.19 16.48
CA ARG A 145 35.83 6.10 17.00
C ARG A 145 34.80 6.70 16.04
N PHE A 146 35.07 7.90 15.51
CA PHE A 146 34.26 8.55 14.47
C PHE A 146 33.95 7.64 13.27
N LYS A 147 34.90 6.79 12.85
CA LYS A 147 34.66 5.84 11.75
C LYS A 147 33.58 4.82 12.13
N PHE A 148 33.64 4.27 13.34
CA PHE A 148 32.68 3.28 13.81
C PHE A 148 31.28 3.89 13.97
N LEU A 149 31.20 5.14 14.44
CA LEU A 149 29.94 5.89 14.54
C LEU A 149 29.31 6.09 13.16
N ASN A 150 30.09 6.50 12.16
CA ASN A 150 29.61 6.61 10.79
C ASN A 150 29.11 5.30 10.21
N ASP A 151 29.88 4.23 10.39
CA ASP A 151 29.55 2.92 9.85
C ASP A 151 28.26 2.40 10.51
N MET A 152 28.06 2.67 11.81
CA MET A 152 26.80 2.41 12.50
C MET A 152 25.64 3.24 11.94
N GLY A 153 25.83 4.54 11.74
CA GLY A 153 24.80 5.43 11.18
C GLY A 153 24.36 5.00 9.77
N ALA A 154 25.32 4.67 8.90
CA ALA A 154 25.02 4.17 7.56
C ALA A 154 24.28 2.83 7.58
N GLY A 155 24.69 1.89 8.44
CA GLY A 155 24.01 0.60 8.58
C GLY A 155 22.59 0.70 9.10
N LEU A 156 22.34 1.60 10.06
CA LEU A 156 21.00 1.82 10.61
C LEU A 156 20.09 2.51 9.58
N GLY A 157 20.62 3.43 8.76
CA GLY A 157 19.89 4.00 7.63
C GLY A 157 19.46 2.92 6.62
N GLU A 158 20.36 2.00 6.30
CA GLU A 158 20.06 0.86 5.43
C GLU A 158 19.03 -0.10 6.05
N GLN A 159 19.14 -0.38 7.35
CA GLN A 159 18.15 -1.18 8.07
C GLN A 159 16.78 -0.50 8.09
N TYR A 160 16.73 0.83 8.23
CA TYR A 160 15.50 1.60 8.07
C TYR A 160 14.90 1.42 6.69
N MET A 161 15.70 1.42 5.61
CA MET A 161 15.20 1.18 4.25
C MET A 161 14.58 -0.21 4.08
N LYS A 162 15.08 -1.22 4.81
CA LYS A 162 14.53 -2.59 4.76
C LYS A 162 13.32 -2.81 5.68
N THR A 163 13.29 -2.17 6.85
CA THR A 163 12.30 -2.46 7.91
C THR A 163 11.26 -1.36 8.10
N GLY A 164 11.56 -0.14 7.67
CA GLY A 164 10.75 1.06 7.90
C GLY A 164 10.70 1.54 9.36
N SER A 165 11.58 1.04 10.23
CA SER A 165 11.67 1.38 11.65
C SER A 165 12.13 2.82 11.87
N LEU A 166 11.25 3.68 12.39
CA LEU A 166 11.58 5.08 12.66
C LEU A 166 12.68 5.25 13.72
N GLN A 167 12.80 4.30 14.65
CA GLN A 167 13.87 4.32 15.64
C GLN A 167 15.23 4.14 14.98
N ASP A 168 15.34 3.21 14.02
CA ASP A 168 16.60 3.00 13.30
C ASP A 168 17.03 4.25 12.53
N LEU A 169 16.07 4.99 11.96
CA LEU A 169 16.34 6.27 11.29
C LEU A 169 16.77 7.38 12.27
N GLN A 170 16.14 7.47 13.44
CA GLN A 170 16.55 8.42 14.47
C GLN A 170 17.96 8.13 14.97
N ASP A 171 18.26 6.85 15.22
CA ASP A 171 19.58 6.40 15.64
C ASP A 171 20.61 6.66 14.52
N ALA A 172 20.26 6.43 13.25
CA ALA A 172 21.13 6.73 12.10
C ALA A 172 21.56 8.20 12.07
N VAL A 173 20.62 9.13 12.29
CA VAL A 173 20.94 10.57 12.37
C VAL A 173 21.81 10.87 13.58
N ALA A 174 21.52 10.29 14.76
CA ALA A 174 22.29 10.52 15.98
C ALA A 174 23.75 10.04 15.85
N PHE A 175 23.95 8.82 15.31
CA PHE A 175 25.29 8.27 15.06
C PHE A 175 26.03 9.04 13.95
N GLY A 176 25.33 9.46 12.90
CA GLY A 176 25.89 10.30 11.85
C GLY A 176 26.38 11.65 12.39
N GLN A 177 25.58 12.31 13.24
CA GLN A 177 25.96 13.58 13.86
C GLN A 177 27.17 13.41 14.77
N ALA A 178 27.16 12.42 15.68
CA ALA A 178 28.29 12.14 16.54
C ALA A 178 29.57 11.83 15.75
N SER A 179 29.45 11.14 14.61
CA SER A 179 30.59 10.93 13.72
C SER A 179 31.15 12.21 13.12
N VAL A 180 30.29 13.15 12.71
CA VAL A 180 30.74 14.43 12.14
C VAL A 180 31.43 15.25 13.24
N ASP A 181 30.83 15.32 14.42
CA ASP A 181 31.35 16.08 15.56
C ASP A 181 32.71 15.55 16.05
N GLU A 182 32.92 14.23 16.03
CA GLU A 182 34.20 13.60 16.40
C GLU A 182 35.24 13.59 15.26
N THR A 183 34.89 13.97 14.03
CA THR A 183 35.84 13.96 12.91
C THR A 183 36.71 15.23 12.95
N PRO A 184 38.05 15.10 13.03
CA PRO A 184 38.93 16.27 13.04
C PRO A 184 38.82 17.10 11.76
N ASP A 185 38.96 18.42 11.88
CA ASP A 185 38.96 19.31 10.73
C ASP A 185 40.09 19.01 9.74
N GLY A 186 39.75 19.02 8.45
CA GLY A 186 40.69 18.70 7.37
C GLY A 186 40.99 17.19 7.24
N HIS A 187 40.34 16.33 8.02
CA HIS A 187 40.49 14.90 7.89
C HIS A 187 39.91 14.39 6.56
N ALA A 188 40.60 13.44 5.92
CA ALA A 188 40.25 12.94 4.58
C ALA A 188 38.84 12.33 4.46
N ASN A 189 38.21 11.96 5.58
CA ASN A 189 36.85 11.40 5.58
C ASN A 189 35.75 12.44 5.86
N GLN A 190 36.08 13.71 6.15
CA GLN A 190 35.12 14.72 6.59
C GLN A 190 33.96 14.86 5.59
N ALA A 191 34.26 14.96 4.28
CA ALA A 191 33.25 15.03 3.22
C ALA A 191 32.31 13.80 3.21
N ARG A 192 32.86 12.59 3.39
CA ARG A 192 32.09 11.35 3.43
C ARG A 192 31.13 11.28 4.61
N HIS A 193 31.59 11.68 5.80
CA HIS A 193 30.77 11.70 7.02
C HIS A 193 29.61 12.69 6.89
N LEU A 194 29.89 13.90 6.41
CA LEU A 194 28.88 14.93 6.13
C LEU A 194 27.83 14.45 5.11
N ALA A 195 28.28 13.79 4.03
CA ALA A 195 27.39 13.27 3.00
C ALA A 195 26.50 12.13 3.48
N ASN A 196 26.97 11.29 4.40
CA ASN A 196 26.15 10.22 4.97
C ASN A 196 25.12 10.78 5.96
N LEU A 197 25.50 11.76 6.77
CA LEU A 197 24.58 12.47 7.65
C LEU A 197 23.49 13.21 6.86
N SER A 198 23.84 13.88 5.76
CA SER A 198 22.86 14.56 4.92
C SER A 198 21.85 13.61 4.28
N VAL A 199 22.24 12.37 3.98
CA VAL A 199 21.31 11.32 3.53
C VAL A 199 20.33 10.96 4.65
N ALA A 200 20.82 10.60 5.83
CA ALA A 200 19.97 10.20 6.96
C ALA A 200 18.99 11.31 7.39
N ILE A 201 19.43 12.57 7.45
CA ILE A 201 18.55 13.70 7.77
C ILE A 201 17.53 13.92 6.64
N GLY A 202 17.94 13.79 5.37
CA GLY A 202 17.00 13.87 4.25
C GLY A 202 15.95 12.76 4.27
N ASP A 203 16.32 11.53 4.66
CA ASP A 203 15.36 10.45 4.86
C ASP A 203 14.40 10.76 6.01
N ARG A 204 14.88 11.38 7.09
CA ARG A 204 14.03 11.87 8.19
C ARG A 204 13.07 12.96 7.73
N TYR A 205 13.53 13.89 6.91
CA TYR A 205 12.69 14.89 6.25
C TYR A 205 11.57 14.23 5.43
N LEU A 206 11.89 13.20 4.64
CA LEU A 206 10.89 12.50 3.85
C LEU A 206 9.83 11.78 4.71
N VAL A 207 10.13 11.47 5.97
CA VAL A 207 9.15 10.90 6.90
C VAL A 207 8.27 11.96 7.54
N ASN A 208 8.86 13.04 8.05
CA ASN A 208 8.17 14.01 8.92
C ASN A 208 7.73 15.29 8.18
N GLY A 209 8.23 15.54 6.96
CA GLY A 209 7.98 16.73 6.17
C GLY A 209 8.60 18.02 6.72
N SER A 210 9.50 17.94 7.70
CA SER A 210 10.09 19.08 8.41
C SER A 210 11.07 19.87 7.54
N MET A 211 10.74 21.13 7.25
CA MET A 211 11.63 21.99 6.46
C MET A 211 13.00 22.21 7.14
N ASP A 212 13.06 22.22 8.48
CA ASP A 212 14.32 22.34 9.23
C ASP A 212 15.26 21.15 8.96
N ASP A 213 14.71 19.94 8.84
CA ASP A 213 15.48 18.75 8.47
C ASP A 213 16.00 18.87 7.04
N LEU A 214 15.17 19.34 6.10
CA LEU A 214 15.60 19.55 4.73
C LEU A 214 16.72 20.59 4.63
N GLU A 215 16.58 21.72 5.33
CA GLU A 215 17.62 22.76 5.37
C GLU A 215 18.92 22.26 5.99
N SER A 216 18.84 21.47 7.06
CA SER A 216 19.99 20.81 7.69
C SER A 216 20.66 19.81 6.75
N ALA A 217 19.89 18.98 6.06
CA ALA A 217 20.39 18.03 5.08
C ALA A 217 21.07 18.74 3.90
N MET A 218 20.49 19.83 3.41
CA MET A 218 21.09 20.68 2.38
C MET A 218 22.40 21.29 2.84
N PHE A 219 22.45 21.83 4.07
CA PHE A 219 23.65 22.40 4.64
C PHE A 219 24.79 21.38 4.64
N TYR A 220 24.57 20.19 5.21
CA TYR A 220 25.60 19.15 5.25
C TYR A 220 25.98 18.60 3.88
N ALA A 221 25.03 18.46 2.95
CA ALA A 221 25.32 18.04 1.58
C ALA A 221 26.22 19.06 0.86
N LYS A 222 25.95 20.36 1.04
CA LYS A 222 26.78 21.43 0.48
C LYS A 222 28.17 21.43 1.09
N THR A 223 28.27 21.36 2.42
CA THR A 223 29.57 21.30 3.12
C THR A 223 30.38 20.08 2.70
N ALA A 224 29.75 18.93 2.43
CA ALA A 224 30.44 17.75 1.91
C ALA A 224 31.11 18.03 0.55
N VAL A 225 30.40 18.69 -0.38
CA VAL A 225 30.93 19.08 -1.69
C VAL A 225 32.08 20.08 -1.57
N ASP A 226 31.97 21.03 -0.65
CA ASP A 226 33.00 22.07 -0.41
C ASP A 226 34.28 21.47 0.20
N LYS A 227 34.14 20.46 1.07
CA LYS A 227 35.27 19.77 1.71
C LYS A 227 35.90 18.70 0.81
N ALA A 228 35.21 18.26 -0.24
CA ALA A 228 35.74 17.26 -1.18
C ALA A 228 36.76 17.89 -2.14
N THR A 229 37.96 17.32 -2.22
CA THR A 229 38.98 17.75 -3.19
C THR A 229 38.53 17.48 -4.63
N ALA A 230 39.10 18.20 -5.61
CA ALA A 230 38.75 18.02 -7.02
C ALA A 230 39.00 16.58 -7.55
N ASN A 231 39.97 15.86 -6.97
CA ASN A 231 40.31 14.49 -7.34
C ASN A 231 39.65 13.43 -6.43
N ASP A 232 38.69 13.82 -5.59
CA ASP A 232 37.95 12.87 -4.77
C ASP A 232 37.05 12.01 -5.66
N ARG A 233 37.25 10.69 -5.61
CA ARG A 233 36.46 9.71 -6.39
C ARG A 233 34.98 9.74 -6.02
N GLU A 234 34.66 10.13 -4.79
CA GLU A 234 33.29 10.21 -4.28
C GLU A 234 32.62 11.56 -4.57
N ARG A 235 33.33 12.50 -5.21
CA ARG A 235 32.80 13.85 -5.48
C ARG A 235 31.50 13.83 -6.28
N GLY A 236 31.39 12.93 -7.26
CA GLY A 236 30.15 12.72 -8.02
C GLY A 236 28.96 12.36 -7.12
N ARG A 237 29.18 11.49 -6.13
CA ARG A 237 28.16 11.08 -5.15
C ARG A 237 27.70 12.26 -4.29
N TYR A 238 28.62 13.09 -3.82
CA TYR A 238 28.29 14.27 -3.01
C TYR A 238 27.45 15.28 -3.79
N LEU A 239 27.83 15.55 -5.05
CA LEU A 239 27.10 16.43 -5.95
C LEU A 239 25.69 15.90 -6.26
N ASN A 240 25.55 14.59 -6.46
CA ASN A 240 24.26 13.95 -6.64
C ASN A 240 23.36 14.09 -5.39
N ASN A 241 23.92 13.86 -4.21
CA ASN A 241 23.16 14.03 -2.97
C ASN A 241 22.68 15.48 -2.81
N LEU A 242 23.54 16.46 -3.10
CA LEU A 242 23.16 17.87 -3.10
C LEU A 242 22.06 18.18 -4.13
N ALA A 243 22.15 17.61 -5.33
CA ALA A 243 21.12 17.75 -6.37
C ALA A 243 19.75 17.26 -5.88
N ILE A 244 19.71 16.11 -5.20
CA ILE A 244 18.48 15.55 -4.62
C ILE A 244 17.89 16.49 -3.58
N ARG A 245 18.70 17.05 -2.67
CA ARG A 245 18.20 17.97 -1.64
C ARG A 245 17.63 19.27 -2.24
N TYR A 246 18.28 19.82 -3.27
CA TYR A 246 17.73 20.96 -4.01
C TYR A 246 16.42 20.61 -4.71
N LEU A 247 16.32 19.43 -5.31
CA LEU A 247 15.10 18.96 -5.95
C LEU A 247 13.95 18.79 -4.94
N GLU A 248 14.22 18.20 -3.77
CA GLU A 248 13.25 18.07 -2.68
C GLU A 248 12.74 19.44 -2.23
N ARG A 249 13.62 20.44 -2.07
CA ARG A 249 13.20 21.80 -1.71
C ARG A 249 12.40 22.46 -2.82
N TYR A 250 12.82 22.30 -4.07
CA TYR A 250 12.07 22.79 -5.23
C TYR A 250 10.66 22.22 -5.27
N ILE A 251 10.47 20.92 -5.06
CA ILE A 251 9.14 20.30 -5.08
C ILE A 251 8.19 20.98 -4.09
N ARG A 252 8.70 21.38 -2.91
CA ARG A 252 7.94 22.05 -1.85
C ARG A 252 7.72 23.54 -2.09
N THR A 253 8.75 24.26 -2.51
CA THR A 253 8.74 25.73 -2.56
C THR A 253 8.41 26.26 -3.95
N LYS A 254 8.52 25.40 -4.97
CA LYS A 254 8.44 25.76 -6.40
C LYS A 254 9.49 26.79 -6.83
N SER A 255 10.57 26.93 -6.05
CA SER A 255 11.67 27.86 -6.31
C SER A 255 12.48 27.44 -7.54
N THR A 256 12.44 28.25 -8.59
CA THR A 256 13.19 28.00 -9.84
C THR A 256 14.70 28.06 -9.63
N ILE A 257 15.17 28.80 -8.63
CA ILE A 257 16.58 28.85 -8.22
C ILE A 257 17.02 27.49 -7.70
N ASP A 258 16.18 26.83 -6.90
CA ASP A 258 16.47 25.50 -6.36
C ASP A 258 16.44 24.43 -7.46
N TRP A 259 15.48 24.54 -8.39
CA TRP A 259 15.48 23.66 -9.56
C TRP A 259 16.75 23.81 -10.40
N GLN A 260 17.20 25.04 -10.67
CA GLN A 260 18.43 25.27 -11.41
C GLN A 260 19.65 24.74 -10.65
N ALA A 261 19.72 24.93 -9.34
CA ALA A 261 20.78 24.39 -8.51
C ALA A 261 20.79 22.84 -8.48
N ALA A 262 19.61 22.20 -8.49
CA ALA A 262 19.48 20.76 -8.62
C ALA A 262 20.00 20.27 -9.98
N LEU A 263 19.65 20.98 -11.06
CA LEU A 263 20.08 20.68 -12.42
C LEU A 263 21.60 20.80 -12.56
N ASP A 264 22.18 21.90 -12.10
CA ASP A 264 23.62 22.16 -12.18
C ASP A 264 24.42 21.13 -11.37
N SER A 265 23.96 20.83 -10.15
CA SER A 265 24.58 19.82 -9.29
C SER A 265 24.48 18.41 -9.90
N GLY A 266 23.34 18.06 -10.50
CA GLY A 266 23.14 16.78 -11.19
C GLY A 266 24.02 16.64 -12.43
N LYS A 267 24.12 17.69 -13.26
CA LYS A 267 25.04 17.73 -14.41
C LYS A 267 26.49 17.61 -13.98
N ALA A 268 26.89 18.30 -12.91
CA ALA A 268 28.23 18.20 -12.35
C ALA A 268 28.54 16.80 -11.79
N ALA A 269 27.56 16.13 -11.15
CA ALA A 269 27.70 14.77 -10.66
C ALA A 269 27.95 13.77 -11.81
N VAL A 270 27.18 13.89 -12.89
CA VAL A 270 27.39 13.10 -14.10
C VAL A 270 28.76 13.40 -14.71
N ALA A 271 29.14 14.67 -14.87
CA ALA A 271 30.44 15.04 -15.45
C ALA A 271 31.65 14.55 -14.62
N ALA A 272 31.51 14.49 -13.29
CA ALA A 272 32.56 14.03 -12.38
C ALA A 272 32.75 12.50 -12.35
N THR A 273 31.89 11.73 -13.04
CA THR A 273 31.84 10.27 -12.96
C THR A 273 32.06 9.63 -14.33
N HIS A 274 32.95 8.65 -14.44
CA HIS A 274 33.28 8.02 -15.72
C HIS A 274 32.15 7.09 -16.20
N SER A 275 32.02 6.88 -17.52
CA SER A 275 30.96 6.05 -18.13
C SER A 275 31.00 4.56 -17.74
N THR A 276 32.11 4.12 -17.15
CA THR A 276 32.34 2.76 -16.67
C THR A 276 31.93 2.57 -15.20
N ASP A 277 31.63 3.64 -14.48
CA ASP A 277 31.25 3.58 -13.07
C ASP A 277 29.74 3.31 -12.96
N LEU A 278 29.40 2.24 -12.22
CA LEU A 278 28.02 1.77 -12.03
C LEU A 278 27.08 2.84 -11.42
N GLU A 279 27.65 3.83 -10.73
CA GLU A 279 26.95 4.92 -10.06
C GLU A 279 26.48 6.01 -11.03
N ARG A 280 27.15 6.18 -12.18
CA ARG A 280 26.79 7.20 -13.17
C ARG A 280 25.36 7.02 -13.69
N ALA A 281 24.93 5.78 -13.86
CA ALA A 281 23.55 5.46 -14.23
C ALA A 281 22.54 5.95 -13.18
N VAL A 282 22.89 5.91 -11.88
CA VAL A 282 22.03 6.45 -10.81
C VAL A 282 21.92 7.97 -10.90
N TYR A 283 23.03 8.65 -11.22
CA TYR A 283 23.06 10.10 -11.34
C TYR A 283 22.25 10.58 -12.56
N LEU A 284 22.31 9.83 -13.67
CA LEU A 284 21.48 10.07 -14.84
C LEU A 284 19.98 9.90 -14.54
N ASP A 285 19.58 8.88 -13.78
CA ASP A 285 18.17 8.72 -13.35
C ASP A 285 17.68 9.89 -12.49
N ASN A 286 18.52 10.36 -11.56
CA ASN A 286 18.16 11.49 -10.70
C ASN A 286 18.11 12.80 -11.50
N LEU A 287 18.99 12.98 -12.49
CA LEU A 287 18.94 14.11 -13.40
C LEU A 287 17.68 14.08 -14.28
N ALA A 288 17.31 12.90 -14.81
CA ALA A 288 16.06 12.73 -15.54
C ALA A 288 14.83 13.13 -14.69
N LYS A 289 14.86 12.79 -13.40
CA LYS A 289 13.81 13.21 -12.45
C LYS A 289 13.72 14.73 -12.32
N CYS A 290 14.84 15.46 -12.27
CA CYS A 290 14.82 16.94 -12.23
C CYS A 290 14.10 17.54 -13.44
N TYR A 291 14.31 16.98 -14.63
CA TYR A 291 13.62 17.41 -15.85
C TYR A 291 12.13 17.03 -15.82
N HIS A 292 11.82 15.81 -15.42
CA HIS A 292 10.45 15.30 -15.34
C HIS A 292 9.56 16.11 -14.37
N ASP A 293 10.06 16.42 -13.17
CA ASP A 293 9.29 17.18 -12.18
C ASP A 293 9.05 18.63 -12.65
N ARG A 294 9.98 19.23 -13.40
CA ARG A 294 9.79 20.56 -14.01
C ARG A 294 8.81 20.54 -15.17
N TYR A 295 8.85 19.49 -15.98
CA TYR A 295 7.89 19.29 -17.05
C TYR A 295 6.45 19.23 -16.49
N LYS A 296 6.20 18.54 -15.36
CA LYS A 296 4.86 18.51 -14.75
C LYS A 296 4.27 19.88 -14.42
N GLU A 297 5.13 20.86 -14.14
CA GLU A 297 4.68 22.22 -13.83
C GLU A 297 4.46 23.07 -15.08
N LEU A 298 5.30 22.89 -16.11
CA LEU A 298 5.30 23.76 -17.29
C LEU A 298 4.58 23.17 -18.51
N GLY A 299 4.43 21.84 -18.58
CA GLY A 299 3.89 21.12 -19.73
C GLY A 299 4.74 21.22 -20.99
N THR A 300 6.01 21.61 -20.89
CA THR A 300 6.89 21.84 -22.06
C THR A 300 7.52 20.53 -22.54
N SER A 301 7.22 20.13 -23.77
CA SER A 301 7.69 18.88 -24.38
C SER A 301 9.21 18.68 -24.33
N ASP A 302 10.01 19.74 -24.47
CA ASP A 302 11.48 19.66 -24.47
C ASP A 302 12.04 19.08 -23.17
N LEU A 303 11.45 19.44 -22.02
CA LEU A 303 11.87 18.92 -20.72
C LEU A 303 11.53 17.42 -20.56
N LEU A 304 10.43 16.98 -21.17
CA LEU A 304 10.06 15.57 -21.16
C LEU A 304 11.02 14.74 -22.03
N GLU A 305 11.44 15.28 -23.18
CA GLU A 305 12.45 14.65 -24.03
C GLU A 305 13.81 14.52 -23.31
N GLU A 306 14.27 15.58 -22.63
CA GLU A 306 15.48 15.53 -21.80
C GLU A 306 15.39 14.44 -20.71
N ALA A 307 14.23 14.30 -20.06
CA ALA A 307 14.00 13.24 -19.07
C ALA A 307 14.09 11.84 -19.69
N ILE A 308 13.51 11.64 -20.88
CA ILE A 308 13.55 10.36 -21.60
C ILE A 308 14.98 10.03 -22.04
N ASP A 309 15.71 10.99 -22.58
CA ASP A 309 17.08 10.81 -23.04
C ASP A 309 18.03 10.43 -21.91
N HIS A 310 17.92 11.10 -20.76
CA HIS A 310 18.69 10.75 -19.58
C HIS A 310 18.34 9.38 -19.02
N THR A 311 17.05 9.00 -18.98
CA THR A 311 16.64 7.68 -18.52
C THR A 311 17.07 6.57 -19.50
N ARG A 312 17.06 6.83 -20.81
CA ARG A 312 17.64 5.93 -21.84
C ARG A 312 19.16 5.84 -21.73
N ALA A 313 19.85 6.92 -21.39
CA ALA A 313 21.30 6.91 -21.14
C ALA A 313 21.64 6.06 -19.91
N ALA A 314 20.92 6.25 -18.79
CA ALA A 314 21.06 5.44 -17.58
C ALA A 314 20.91 3.93 -17.87
N MET A 315 19.93 3.57 -18.70
CA MET A 315 19.70 2.19 -19.13
C MET A 315 20.84 1.62 -19.98
N ARG A 316 21.46 2.43 -20.86
CA ARG A 316 22.59 1.99 -21.71
C ARG A 316 23.84 1.73 -20.88
N GLU A 317 24.15 2.64 -19.96
CA GLU A 317 25.33 2.54 -19.08
C GLU A 317 25.18 1.44 -18.02
N SER A 318 23.95 1.08 -17.64
CA SER A 318 23.66 0.02 -16.67
C SER A 318 23.85 -1.41 -17.19
N ARG A 319 24.17 -1.64 -18.47
CA ARG A 319 24.27 -2.99 -19.08
C ARG A 319 25.39 -3.88 -18.50
N VAL A 320 26.26 -3.32 -17.67
CA VAL A 320 27.41 -4.01 -17.04
C VAL A 320 27.10 -4.47 -15.60
N SER A 321 26.01 -4.01 -14.98
CA SER A 321 25.66 -4.37 -13.60
C SER A 321 24.93 -5.72 -13.54
N GLN A 322 25.35 -6.65 -12.66
CA GLN A 322 24.59 -7.89 -12.38
C GLN A 322 23.42 -7.68 -11.41
N ASP A 323 23.21 -6.45 -10.93
CA ASP A 323 22.14 -6.13 -9.98
C ASP A 323 20.77 -6.03 -10.69
N HIS A 324 20.02 -7.12 -10.60
CA HIS A 324 18.68 -7.26 -11.18
C HIS A 324 17.68 -6.24 -10.63
N THR A 325 17.82 -5.83 -9.36
CA THR A 325 16.91 -4.91 -8.68
C THR A 325 17.09 -3.48 -9.17
N ASN A 326 18.33 -3.01 -9.26
CA ASN A 326 18.63 -1.69 -9.82
C ASN A 326 18.27 -1.58 -11.30
N GLN A 327 18.44 -2.66 -12.07
CA GLN A 327 17.98 -2.72 -13.46
C GLN A 327 16.45 -2.70 -13.58
N ALA A 328 15.72 -3.36 -12.68
CA ALA A 328 14.27 -3.31 -12.64
C ALA A 328 13.77 -1.87 -12.42
N ARG A 329 14.36 -1.17 -11.44
CA ARG A 329 14.03 0.23 -11.14
C ARG A 329 14.26 1.17 -12.32
N ARG A 330 15.37 1.02 -13.05
CA ARG A 330 15.65 1.84 -14.25
C ARG A 330 14.67 1.56 -15.38
N SER A 331 14.32 0.29 -15.57
CA SER A 331 13.31 -0.10 -16.56
C SER A 331 11.97 0.52 -16.22
N PHE A 332 11.57 0.48 -14.95
CA PHE A 332 10.36 1.13 -14.47
C PHE A 332 10.38 2.65 -14.68
N ASN A 333 11.45 3.34 -14.29
CA ASN A 333 11.56 4.80 -14.47
C ASN A 333 11.39 5.20 -15.96
N LEU A 334 12.03 4.48 -16.88
CA LEU A 334 11.89 4.74 -18.32
C LEU A 334 10.44 4.51 -18.77
N GLY A 335 9.83 3.41 -18.34
CA GLY A 335 8.43 3.11 -18.66
C GLY A 335 7.52 4.24 -18.22
N THR A 336 7.57 4.62 -16.95
CA THR A 336 6.72 5.70 -16.43
C THR A 336 6.91 7.05 -17.16
N THR A 337 8.13 7.38 -17.60
CA THR A 337 8.37 8.63 -18.33
C THR A 337 7.79 8.56 -19.75
N LEU A 338 7.88 7.40 -20.41
CA LEU A 338 7.23 7.14 -21.70
C LEU A 338 5.71 7.13 -21.59
N GLY A 339 5.14 6.54 -20.53
CA GLY A 339 3.70 6.58 -20.25
C GLY A 339 3.17 8.01 -20.08
N VAL A 340 3.98 8.91 -19.50
CA VAL A 340 3.65 10.34 -19.44
C VAL A 340 3.69 10.99 -20.82
N ARG A 341 4.69 10.70 -21.65
CA ARG A 341 4.71 11.21 -23.04
C ARG A 341 3.56 10.68 -23.89
N TYR A 342 3.14 9.43 -23.67
CA TYR A 342 1.93 8.89 -24.28
C TYR A 342 0.69 9.69 -23.89
N LYS A 343 0.52 10.05 -22.61
CA LYS A 343 -0.65 10.82 -22.15
C LYS A 343 -0.75 12.19 -22.81
N ASP A 344 0.38 12.82 -23.10
CA ASP A 344 0.43 14.13 -23.77
C ASP A 344 0.27 14.03 -25.29
N SER A 345 0.95 13.08 -25.92
CA SER A 345 1.06 13.00 -27.38
C SER A 345 0.03 12.05 -28.02
N GLY A 346 -0.50 11.11 -27.25
CA GLY A 346 -1.31 9.99 -27.74
C GLY A 346 -0.53 8.95 -28.55
N GLN A 347 0.81 9.03 -28.62
CA GLN A 347 1.63 8.12 -29.43
C GLN A 347 1.65 6.71 -28.86
N ILE A 348 1.02 5.77 -29.56
CA ILE A 348 0.85 4.40 -29.08
C ILE A 348 2.17 3.63 -28.91
N ASP A 349 3.19 3.99 -29.68
CA ASP A 349 4.52 3.37 -29.60
C ASP A 349 5.17 3.62 -28.22
N ASP A 350 4.92 4.79 -27.63
CA ASP A 350 5.39 5.12 -26.28
C ASP A 350 4.70 4.30 -25.21
N LEU A 351 3.39 4.07 -25.38
CA LEU A 351 2.63 3.21 -24.47
C LEU A 351 3.11 1.76 -24.57
N GLN A 352 3.35 1.27 -25.78
CA GLN A 352 3.88 -0.08 -26.00
C GLN A 352 5.29 -0.24 -25.44
N GLU A 353 6.16 0.76 -25.64
CA GLU A 353 7.47 0.76 -25.00
C GLU A 353 7.32 0.82 -23.47
N SER A 354 6.44 1.66 -22.92
CA SER A 354 6.18 1.76 -21.49
C SER A 354 5.81 0.42 -20.86
N ILE A 355 4.78 -0.26 -21.40
CA ILE A 355 4.36 -1.60 -20.98
C ILE A 355 5.54 -2.56 -20.99
N GLY A 356 6.25 -2.66 -22.13
CA GLY A 356 7.38 -3.58 -22.25
C GLY A 356 8.54 -3.27 -21.29
N ARG A 357 8.68 -2.02 -20.83
CA ARG A 357 9.69 -1.62 -19.82
C ARG A 357 9.24 -1.95 -18.41
N ILE A 358 7.98 -1.67 -18.06
CA ILE A 358 7.45 -1.98 -16.73
C ILE A 358 7.29 -3.50 -16.54
N GLU A 359 6.90 -4.26 -17.56
CA GLU A 359 6.91 -5.74 -17.53
C GLU A 359 8.31 -6.30 -17.24
N LYS A 360 9.35 -5.75 -17.89
CA LYS A 360 10.74 -6.14 -17.61
C LYS A 360 11.13 -5.79 -16.17
N ALA A 361 10.65 -4.67 -15.63
CA ALA A 361 10.84 -4.33 -14.23
C ALA A 361 10.19 -5.37 -13.31
N VAL A 362 8.92 -5.70 -13.55
CA VAL A 362 8.19 -6.73 -12.81
C VAL A 362 8.90 -8.09 -12.91
N ASN A 363 9.31 -8.53 -14.08
CA ASN A 363 9.91 -9.86 -14.26
C ASN A 363 11.30 -10.02 -13.61
N ARG A 364 12.06 -8.93 -13.49
CA ARG A 364 13.39 -8.92 -12.87
C ARG A 364 13.37 -8.76 -11.36
N CYS A 365 12.20 -8.47 -10.81
CA CYS A 365 12.02 -8.05 -9.44
C CYS A 365 11.48 -9.22 -8.58
N PRO A 366 12.14 -9.60 -7.47
CA PRO A 366 11.67 -10.68 -6.59
C PRO A 366 10.22 -10.45 -6.12
N LYS A 367 9.45 -11.54 -5.91
CA LYS A 367 8.03 -11.42 -5.49
C LYS A 367 7.82 -10.66 -4.19
N ASN A 368 8.78 -10.73 -3.27
CA ASN A 368 8.75 -10.05 -1.98
C ASN A 368 9.38 -8.65 -2.03
N PHE A 369 9.72 -8.15 -3.23
CA PHE A 369 10.37 -6.85 -3.36
C PHE A 369 9.36 -5.71 -3.10
N PRO A 370 9.53 -4.92 -2.03
CA PRO A 370 9.00 -3.57 -1.84
C PRO A 370 8.28 -2.89 -3.03
N GLU A 371 9.02 -2.49 -4.07
CA GLU A 371 8.50 -1.67 -5.16
C GLU A 371 7.75 -2.46 -6.24
N ARG A 372 7.69 -3.80 -6.14
CA ARG A 372 6.98 -4.65 -7.11
C ARG A 372 5.49 -4.28 -7.22
N ALA A 373 4.85 -3.95 -6.08
CA ALA A 373 3.45 -3.55 -6.06
C ALA A 373 3.20 -2.29 -6.91
N ARG A 374 4.11 -1.32 -6.84
CA ARG A 374 4.06 -0.11 -7.67
C ARG A 374 4.24 -0.43 -9.15
N TYR A 375 5.18 -1.32 -9.49
CA TYR A 375 5.40 -1.71 -10.88
C TYR A 375 4.15 -2.38 -11.47
N LEU A 376 3.50 -3.26 -10.70
CA LEU A 376 2.25 -3.91 -11.11
C LEU A 376 1.08 -2.92 -11.24
N HIS A 377 1.00 -1.92 -10.35
CA HIS A 377 -0.01 -0.87 -10.45
C HIS A 377 0.13 -0.08 -11.75
N ASP A 378 1.31 0.48 -12.02
CA ASP A 378 1.52 1.34 -13.20
C ASP A 378 1.45 0.55 -14.50
N LEU A 379 1.91 -0.70 -14.48
CA LEU A 379 1.68 -1.64 -15.59
C LEU A 379 0.18 -1.83 -15.85
N GLY A 380 -0.62 -1.96 -14.79
CA GLY A 380 -2.06 -2.09 -14.90
C GLY A 380 -2.76 -0.82 -15.42
N VAL A 381 -2.20 0.36 -15.15
CA VAL A 381 -2.66 1.63 -15.74
C VAL A 381 -2.35 1.68 -17.24
N ASP A 382 -1.13 1.32 -17.64
CA ASP A 382 -0.73 1.33 -19.04
C ASP A 382 -1.51 0.31 -19.88
N PHE A 383 -1.77 -0.89 -19.32
CA PHE A 383 -2.63 -1.88 -19.95
C PHE A 383 -4.06 -1.38 -20.16
N TYR A 384 -4.61 -0.66 -19.17
CA TYR A 384 -5.92 -0.02 -19.31
C TYR A 384 -5.91 1.05 -20.42
N ASP A 385 -4.89 1.89 -20.44
CA ASP A 385 -4.73 2.93 -21.46
C ASP A 385 -4.59 2.33 -22.87
N ARG A 386 -3.94 1.17 -23.01
CA ARG A 386 -3.80 0.45 -24.29
C ARG A 386 -5.11 -0.20 -24.71
N PHE A 387 -5.83 -0.80 -23.76
CA PHE A 387 -7.17 -1.32 -24.00
C PHE A 387 -8.13 -0.23 -24.51
N GLN A 388 -8.12 0.96 -23.92
CA GLN A 388 -8.98 2.07 -24.39
C GLN A 388 -8.74 2.41 -25.87
N LYS A 389 -7.50 2.27 -26.36
CA LYS A 389 -7.12 2.59 -27.74
C LYS A 389 -7.28 1.43 -28.72
N GLN A 390 -6.93 0.22 -28.31
CA GLN A 390 -6.80 -0.94 -29.20
C GLN A 390 -7.87 -2.01 -28.98
N GLN A 391 -8.67 -1.90 -27.92
CA GLN A 391 -9.70 -2.88 -27.52
C GLN A 391 -9.11 -4.29 -27.35
N ASP A 392 -7.84 -4.41 -26.95
CA ASP A 392 -7.19 -5.71 -26.70
C ASP A 392 -7.59 -6.26 -25.33
N LEU A 393 -8.40 -7.32 -25.36
CA LEU A 393 -8.99 -7.97 -24.19
C LEU A 393 -7.95 -8.72 -23.31
N HIS A 394 -6.73 -8.96 -23.79
CA HIS A 394 -5.66 -9.58 -23.00
C HIS A 394 -5.15 -8.66 -21.87
N ASP A 395 -5.14 -7.35 -22.14
CA ASP A 395 -4.59 -6.32 -21.24
C ASP A 395 -5.44 -6.11 -19.99
N VAL A 396 -6.73 -6.38 -20.11
CA VAL A 396 -7.70 -6.15 -19.04
C VAL A 396 -7.51 -7.15 -17.87
N ARG A 397 -7.01 -8.36 -18.16
CA ARG A 397 -6.62 -9.34 -17.11
C ARG A 397 -5.42 -8.87 -16.28
N LEU A 398 -4.65 -7.89 -16.77
CA LEU A 398 -3.42 -7.41 -16.16
C LEU A 398 -3.56 -6.03 -15.50
N ALA A 399 -4.76 -5.41 -15.54
CA ALA A 399 -5.06 -4.08 -14.99
C ALA A 399 -5.17 -4.02 -13.45
N SER A 400 -5.12 -2.82 -12.84
CA SER A 400 -5.31 -2.58 -11.39
C SER A 400 -6.79 -2.71 -10.96
N PRO A 401 -7.16 -2.85 -9.66
CA PRO A 401 -8.56 -2.99 -9.23
C PRO A 401 -9.51 -1.88 -9.73
N GLN A 402 -9.03 -0.63 -9.79
CA GLN A 402 -9.80 0.51 -10.32
C GLN A 402 -9.90 0.46 -11.85
N GLY A 403 -8.86 -0.03 -12.54
CA GLY A 403 -8.90 -0.34 -13.97
C GLY A 403 -9.87 -1.48 -14.28
N ARG A 404 -9.97 -2.47 -13.40
CA ARG A 404 -10.88 -3.63 -13.52
C ARG A 404 -12.34 -3.27 -13.33
N ASP A 405 -12.68 -2.36 -12.42
CA ASP A 405 -14.06 -1.88 -12.25
C ASP A 405 -14.56 -1.14 -13.51
N LYS A 406 -13.74 -0.22 -14.03
CA LYS A 406 -14.04 0.46 -15.30
C LYS A 406 -14.07 -0.50 -16.49
N ALA A 407 -13.18 -1.48 -16.53
CA ALA A 407 -13.17 -2.48 -17.59
C ALA A 407 -14.32 -3.49 -17.49
N ALA A 408 -14.80 -3.79 -16.27
CA ALA A 408 -16.04 -4.54 -16.08
C ALA A 408 -17.22 -3.78 -16.68
N ASN A 409 -17.32 -2.47 -16.46
CA ASN A 409 -18.37 -1.64 -17.06
C ASN A 409 -18.30 -1.63 -18.60
N ILE A 410 -17.11 -1.52 -19.18
CA ILE A 410 -16.92 -1.60 -20.65
C ILE A 410 -17.28 -3.00 -21.18
N ALA A 411 -16.88 -4.07 -20.48
CA ALA A 411 -17.25 -5.44 -20.87
C ALA A 411 -18.78 -5.68 -20.76
N ILE A 412 -19.47 -5.02 -19.82
CA ILE A 412 -20.93 -5.03 -19.74
C ILE A 412 -21.56 -4.31 -20.95
N GLU A 413 -21.04 -3.14 -21.33
CA GLU A 413 -21.49 -2.40 -22.52
C GLU A 413 -21.32 -3.22 -23.81
N GLN A 414 -20.24 -4.00 -23.89
CA GLN A 414 -19.95 -4.90 -25.01
C GLN A 414 -20.64 -6.27 -24.92
N GLN A 415 -21.43 -6.52 -23.86
CA GLN A 415 -22.13 -7.78 -23.59
C GLN A 415 -21.21 -9.01 -23.42
N GLU A 416 -19.97 -8.81 -23.02
CA GLU A 416 -19.00 -9.87 -22.71
C GLU A 416 -19.16 -10.36 -21.26
N TRP A 417 -20.28 -11.04 -20.99
CA TRP A 417 -20.72 -11.36 -19.63
C TRP A 417 -19.73 -12.21 -18.82
N GLN A 418 -19.12 -13.24 -19.42
CA GLN A 418 -18.14 -14.08 -18.73
C GLN A 418 -16.90 -13.29 -18.29
N LEU A 419 -16.51 -12.31 -19.11
CA LEU A 419 -15.33 -11.49 -18.87
C LEU A 419 -15.60 -10.46 -17.77
N ALA A 420 -16.73 -9.76 -17.85
CA ALA A 420 -17.18 -8.86 -16.80
C ALA A 420 -17.33 -9.57 -15.44
N ALA A 421 -17.82 -10.82 -15.44
CA ALA A 421 -17.94 -11.63 -14.22
C ALA A 421 -16.58 -11.95 -13.59
N ALA A 422 -15.55 -12.23 -14.39
CA ALA A 422 -14.20 -12.49 -13.87
C ALA A 422 -13.65 -11.25 -13.16
N TYR A 423 -13.73 -10.07 -13.78
CA TYR A 423 -13.23 -8.81 -13.19
C TYR A 423 -13.95 -8.45 -11.89
N LEU A 424 -15.28 -8.56 -11.87
CA LEU A 424 -16.06 -8.25 -10.68
C LEU A 424 -15.78 -9.22 -9.51
N SER A 425 -15.42 -10.48 -9.79
CA SER A 425 -15.03 -11.45 -8.75
C SER A 425 -13.79 -11.00 -8.00
N GLU A 426 -12.75 -10.61 -8.73
CA GLU A 426 -11.50 -10.16 -8.13
C GLU A 426 -11.68 -8.84 -7.35
N CYS A 427 -12.55 -7.95 -7.83
CA CYS A 427 -12.89 -6.72 -7.10
C CYS A 427 -13.59 -7.03 -5.77
N ILE A 428 -14.55 -7.96 -5.76
CA ILE A 428 -15.31 -8.35 -4.55
C ILE A 428 -14.40 -8.97 -3.48
N ASP A 429 -13.45 -9.80 -3.87
CA ASP A 429 -12.52 -10.46 -2.94
C ASP A 429 -11.58 -9.48 -2.22
N LEU A 430 -11.35 -8.30 -2.79
CA LEU A 430 -10.50 -7.26 -2.20
C LEU A 430 -11.26 -6.37 -1.20
N VAL A 431 -12.58 -6.28 -1.29
CA VAL A 431 -13.40 -5.37 -0.46
C VAL A 431 -13.19 -5.54 1.05
N PRO A 432 -13.17 -6.77 1.62
CA PRO A 432 -12.94 -6.96 3.05
C PRO A 432 -11.57 -6.47 3.53
N LYS A 433 -10.57 -6.50 2.63
CA LYS A 433 -9.17 -6.17 2.95
C LYS A 433 -8.91 -4.66 2.98
N ILE A 434 -9.69 -3.88 2.24
CA ILE A 434 -9.53 -2.42 2.10
C ILE A 434 -10.50 -1.60 2.97
N SER A 435 -11.49 -2.26 3.60
CA SER A 435 -12.56 -1.60 4.36
C SER A 435 -12.25 -1.56 5.87
N SER A 436 -11.63 -0.48 6.37
CA SER A 436 -11.39 -0.29 7.82
C SER A 436 -12.42 0.60 8.53
N ARG A 437 -12.52 0.43 9.85
CA ARG A 437 -13.36 1.25 10.73
C ARG A 437 -12.66 2.53 11.22
N SER A 438 -11.35 2.67 11.03
CA SER A 438 -10.56 3.81 11.54
C SER A 438 -10.52 5.01 10.59
N ASN A 439 -11.40 5.06 9.59
CA ASN A 439 -11.41 6.10 8.59
C ASN A 439 -11.89 7.43 9.20
N SER A 440 -11.29 8.55 8.77
CA SER A 440 -11.90 9.86 8.96
C SER A 440 -13.30 9.87 8.31
N HIS A 441 -14.22 10.74 8.77
CA HIS A 441 -15.57 10.81 8.19
C HIS A 441 -15.55 11.01 6.65
N ASP A 442 -14.53 11.70 6.13
CA ASP A 442 -14.33 11.96 4.70
C ASP A 442 -13.83 10.72 3.93
N ASP A 443 -12.95 9.91 4.53
CA ASP A 443 -12.42 8.68 3.91
C ASP A 443 -13.44 7.53 3.92
N LEU A 444 -14.30 7.46 4.94
CA LEU A 444 -15.43 6.53 4.97
C LEU A 444 -16.40 6.85 3.82
N HIS A 445 -16.66 8.13 3.57
CA HIS A 445 -17.52 8.57 2.48
C HIS A 445 -16.96 8.16 1.10
N ARG A 446 -15.64 8.28 0.89
CA ARG A 446 -14.97 7.89 -0.36
C ARG A 446 -15.00 6.37 -0.62
N VAL A 447 -14.77 5.56 0.41
CA VAL A 447 -14.88 4.09 0.32
C VAL A 447 -16.32 3.67 0.05
N LEU A 448 -17.29 4.28 0.73
CA LEU A 448 -18.71 4.00 0.52
C LEU A 448 -19.15 4.38 -0.91
N GLN A 449 -18.64 5.48 -1.47
CA GLN A 449 -18.88 5.83 -2.87
C GLN A 449 -18.31 4.80 -3.85
N GLN A 450 -17.12 4.26 -3.60
CA GLN A 450 -16.48 3.27 -4.48
C GLN A 450 -17.11 1.87 -4.40
N LEU A 451 -17.64 1.48 -3.23
CA LEU A 451 -18.29 0.18 -3.02
C LEU A 451 -19.78 0.19 -3.36
N SER A 452 -20.38 1.38 -3.48
CA SER A 452 -21.79 1.53 -3.82
C SER A 452 -22.06 0.96 -5.21
N GLY A 453 -23.01 0.03 -5.31
CA GLY A 453 -23.42 -0.58 -6.58
C GLY A 453 -22.59 -1.77 -7.06
N LEU A 454 -21.35 -1.95 -6.60
CA LEU A 454 -20.45 -3.05 -7.06
C LEU A 454 -21.09 -4.44 -6.92
N GLY A 455 -21.60 -4.76 -5.73
CA GLY A 455 -22.27 -6.05 -5.48
C GLY A 455 -23.55 -6.23 -6.31
N SER A 456 -24.28 -5.13 -6.56
CA SER A 456 -25.50 -5.15 -7.38
C SER A 456 -25.20 -5.45 -8.85
N ILE A 457 -24.16 -4.83 -9.41
CA ILE A 457 -23.69 -5.05 -10.77
C ILE A 457 -23.12 -6.47 -10.91
N ALA A 458 -22.29 -6.93 -9.98
CA ALA A 458 -21.74 -8.28 -10.00
C ALA A 458 -22.84 -9.35 -9.98
N ALA A 459 -23.86 -9.21 -9.13
CA ALA A 459 -24.98 -10.13 -9.08
C ALA A 459 -25.76 -10.20 -10.41
N TRP A 460 -25.93 -9.06 -11.09
CA TRP A 460 -26.56 -9.00 -12.42
C TRP A 460 -25.69 -9.69 -13.49
N VAL A 461 -24.41 -9.35 -13.53
CA VAL A 461 -23.45 -9.86 -14.53
C VAL A 461 -23.22 -11.35 -14.38
N TYR A 462 -23.08 -11.87 -13.16
CA TYR A 462 -22.85 -13.30 -12.90
C TYR A 462 -23.97 -14.17 -13.49
N LEU A 463 -25.22 -13.73 -13.39
CA LEU A 463 -26.36 -14.45 -13.97
C LEU A 463 -26.31 -14.46 -15.49
N ARG A 464 -25.97 -13.33 -16.13
CA ARG A 464 -25.81 -13.24 -17.58
C ARG A 464 -24.60 -14.02 -18.08
N ALA A 465 -23.57 -14.17 -17.25
CA ALA A 465 -22.41 -15.00 -17.50
C ALA A 465 -22.68 -16.51 -17.36
N GLY A 466 -23.89 -16.90 -16.92
CA GLY A 466 -24.27 -18.29 -16.69
C GLY A 466 -23.76 -18.88 -15.37
N ARG A 467 -23.31 -18.05 -14.42
CA ARG A 467 -23.00 -18.50 -13.06
C ARG A 467 -24.27 -18.82 -12.27
N SER A 468 -24.10 -19.51 -11.14
CA SER A 468 -25.23 -19.93 -10.32
C SER A 468 -25.93 -18.75 -9.64
N ILE A 469 -27.23 -18.93 -9.34
CA ILE A 469 -28.02 -17.94 -8.57
C ILE A 469 -27.37 -17.68 -7.20
N ILE A 470 -26.76 -18.72 -6.61
CA ILE A 470 -26.12 -18.66 -5.31
C ILE A 470 -24.89 -17.75 -5.34
N GLU A 471 -24.00 -17.91 -6.33
CA GLU A 471 -22.82 -17.05 -6.48
C GLU A 471 -23.20 -15.58 -6.65
N SER A 472 -24.24 -15.30 -7.43
CA SER A 472 -24.76 -13.94 -7.62
C SER A 472 -25.31 -13.35 -6.32
N LEU A 473 -26.07 -14.12 -5.56
CA LEU A 473 -26.61 -13.69 -4.28
C LEU A 473 -25.50 -13.51 -3.22
N GLN A 474 -24.47 -14.35 -3.24
CA GLN A 474 -23.29 -14.22 -2.39
C GLN A 474 -22.50 -12.93 -2.68
N ALA A 475 -22.24 -12.63 -3.96
CA ALA A 475 -21.61 -11.38 -4.38
C ALA A 475 -22.39 -10.16 -3.89
N LEU A 476 -23.72 -10.20 -4.03
CA LEU A 476 -24.62 -9.15 -3.57
C LEU A 476 -24.52 -8.94 -2.05
N GLU A 477 -24.60 -10.02 -1.28
CA GLU A 477 -24.60 -10.00 0.18
C GLU A 477 -23.22 -9.69 0.77
N GLN A 478 -22.12 -10.05 0.09
CA GLN A 478 -20.76 -9.81 0.56
C GLN A 478 -20.45 -8.32 0.61
N CYS A 479 -20.73 -7.57 -0.47
CA CYS A 479 -20.53 -6.12 -0.48
C CYS A 479 -21.49 -5.40 0.49
N ARG A 480 -22.77 -5.79 0.53
CA ARG A 480 -23.78 -5.17 1.42
C ARG A 480 -23.51 -5.44 2.90
N GLY A 481 -23.02 -6.62 3.24
CA GLY A 481 -22.65 -7.01 4.60
C GLY A 481 -21.54 -6.14 5.17
N ILE A 482 -20.56 -5.78 4.34
CA ILE A 482 -19.44 -4.91 4.73
C ILE A 482 -19.95 -3.49 4.98
N ILE A 483 -20.71 -2.91 4.05
CA ILE A 483 -21.30 -1.58 4.20
C ILE A 483 -22.16 -1.50 5.47
N SER A 484 -23.03 -2.49 5.69
CA SER A 484 -23.88 -2.55 6.88
C SER A 484 -23.07 -2.67 8.17
N SER A 485 -21.95 -3.39 8.15
CA SER A 485 -21.04 -3.52 9.30
C SER A 485 -20.21 -2.27 9.60
N LEU A 486 -20.04 -1.38 8.62
CA LEU A 486 -19.38 -0.08 8.77
C LEU A 486 -20.35 0.97 9.34
N ILE A 487 -21.63 0.91 8.95
CA ILE A 487 -22.68 1.85 9.38
C ILE A 487 -23.27 1.47 10.74
N MET A 488 -23.42 0.18 11.04
CA MET A 488 -24.00 -0.29 12.29
C MET A 488 -22.90 -0.63 13.31
N ASP A 489 -22.92 0.07 14.44
CA ASP A 489 -21.91 -0.04 15.51
C ASP A 489 -21.92 -1.39 16.27
N SER A 490 -22.66 -2.38 15.80
CA SER A 490 -22.68 -3.73 16.37
C SER A 490 -22.95 -4.77 15.30
N ARG A 491 -22.23 -5.91 15.37
CA ARG A 491 -22.56 -7.22 14.75
C ARG A 491 -21.86 -7.53 13.41
N SER A 492 -20.53 -7.59 13.42
CA SER A 492 -19.74 -8.28 12.38
C SER A 492 -19.04 -9.53 12.95
N ASP A 493 -18.49 -10.38 12.08
CA ASP A 493 -17.60 -11.49 12.48
C ASP A 493 -16.47 -11.00 13.39
N THR A 494 -16.02 -9.75 13.20
CA THR A 494 -15.01 -9.08 14.03
C THR A 494 -15.51 -8.76 15.44
N SER A 495 -16.81 -8.51 15.63
CA SER A 495 -17.40 -8.33 16.97
C SER A 495 -17.40 -9.63 17.75
N LEU A 496 -17.81 -10.74 17.11
CA LEU A 496 -17.75 -12.07 17.73
C LEU A 496 -16.31 -12.49 18.04
N LEU A 497 -15.38 -12.18 17.13
CA LEU A 497 -13.95 -12.42 17.37
C LEU A 497 -13.44 -11.59 18.55
N ARG A 498 -13.93 -10.36 18.73
CA ARG A 498 -13.57 -9.50 19.86
C ARG A 498 -14.10 -10.03 21.19
N GLU A 499 -15.28 -10.62 21.20
CA GLU A 499 -15.88 -11.25 22.39
C GLU A 499 -15.16 -12.57 22.77
N ALA A 500 -14.85 -13.42 21.78
CA ALA A 500 -14.26 -14.74 22.02
C ALA A 500 -12.72 -14.73 22.13
N HIS A 501 -12.04 -13.90 21.33
CA HIS A 501 -10.58 -13.84 21.19
C HIS A 501 -10.08 -12.38 21.07
N PRO A 502 -10.15 -11.59 22.17
CA PRO A 502 -9.90 -10.15 22.14
C PRO A 502 -8.50 -9.76 21.62
N GLU A 503 -7.46 -10.54 21.91
CA GLU A 503 -6.09 -10.26 21.44
C GLU A 503 -5.94 -10.45 19.93
N ILE A 504 -6.48 -11.54 19.38
CA ILE A 504 -6.46 -11.82 17.93
C ILE A 504 -7.34 -10.79 17.19
N ALA A 505 -8.48 -10.42 17.76
CA ALA A 505 -9.33 -9.37 17.23
C ALA A 505 -8.62 -8.01 17.19
N ALA A 506 -7.85 -7.66 18.22
CA ALA A 506 -7.07 -6.43 18.26
C ALA A 506 -5.97 -6.42 17.19
N ARG A 507 -5.24 -7.54 17.02
CA ARG A 507 -4.24 -7.71 15.95
C ARG A 507 -4.86 -7.57 14.56
N TYR A 508 -5.99 -8.25 14.32
CA TYR A 508 -6.70 -8.19 13.04
C TYR A 508 -7.21 -6.79 12.73
N CYS A 509 -7.85 -6.13 13.70
CA CYS A 509 -8.31 -4.75 13.53
C CYS A 509 -7.13 -3.81 13.27
N GLY A 510 -6.03 -3.93 14.04
CA GLY A 510 -4.84 -3.11 13.87
C GLY A 510 -4.21 -3.23 12.48
N LEU A 511 -4.04 -4.45 11.98
CA LEU A 511 -3.50 -4.71 10.63
C LEU A 511 -4.43 -4.20 9.54
N ARG A 512 -5.74 -4.47 9.64
CA ARG A 512 -6.73 -4.00 8.66
C ARG A 512 -6.80 -2.47 8.61
N ASP A 513 -6.79 -1.82 9.77
CA ASP A 513 -6.78 -0.37 9.90
C ASP A 513 -5.46 0.24 9.38
N ALA A 514 -4.35 -0.50 9.45
CA ALA A 514 -3.07 -0.11 8.86
C ALA A 514 -3.07 -0.26 7.31
N VAL A 515 -3.69 -1.32 6.78
CA VAL A 515 -3.87 -1.53 5.33
C VAL A 515 -4.77 -0.45 4.73
N ALA A 516 -5.93 -0.17 5.32
CA ALA A 516 -6.85 0.81 4.77
C ALA A 516 -6.30 2.24 4.81
N ARG A 517 -5.65 2.65 5.91
CA ARG A 517 -5.00 3.98 5.99
C ARG A 517 -3.96 4.18 4.89
N ARG A 518 -3.21 3.14 4.53
CA ARG A 518 -2.17 3.20 3.49
C ARG A 518 -2.69 2.97 2.07
N GLY A 519 -3.80 2.25 1.91
CA GLY A 519 -4.47 2.08 0.63
C GLY A 519 -5.22 3.33 0.13
N LEU A 520 -5.69 4.18 1.06
CA LEU A 520 -6.50 5.37 0.75
C LEU A 520 -5.69 6.63 0.42
N LEU A 521 -4.44 6.73 0.87
CA LEU A 521 -3.55 7.87 0.59
C LEU A 521 -3.11 7.97 -0.89
N ASN A 522 -3.43 6.97 -1.73
CA ASN A 522 -3.11 6.97 -3.15
C ASN A 522 -4.29 7.38 -4.06
N GLY A 523 -5.44 7.75 -3.48
CA GLY A 523 -6.65 8.10 -4.20
C GLY A 523 -6.85 9.61 -4.33
N GLY A 524 -6.17 10.25 -5.29
CA GLY A 524 -6.50 11.61 -5.74
C GLY A 524 -5.34 12.60 -5.62
N GLY A 525 -4.54 12.69 -6.69
CA GLY A 525 -3.49 13.68 -6.82
C GLY A 525 -2.30 13.14 -7.60
N THR A 526 -2.11 13.68 -8.80
CA THR A 526 -0.83 13.79 -9.52
C THR A 526 0.38 13.09 -8.90
N VAL A 527 0.87 12.07 -9.62
CA VAL A 527 2.10 11.29 -9.42
C VAL A 527 3.23 12.10 -8.76
N SER A 528 3.45 11.87 -7.47
CA SER A 528 4.65 12.30 -6.74
C SER A 528 5.70 11.18 -6.83
N PHE A 529 6.84 11.44 -7.47
CA PHE A 529 8.01 10.53 -7.46
C PHE A 529 8.82 10.67 -6.15
N GLU A 530 8.16 10.65 -4.99
CA GLU A 530 8.87 10.60 -3.71
C GLU A 530 9.47 9.20 -3.49
N LYS A 531 10.80 9.14 -3.61
CA LYS A 531 11.59 7.90 -3.74
C LYS A 531 11.62 7.04 -2.47
N ASN A 532 11.36 7.59 -1.28
CA ASN A 532 11.44 6.86 -0.01
C ASN A 532 10.13 6.86 0.82
N HIS A 533 9.26 7.88 0.71
CA HIS A 533 7.94 7.87 1.37
C HIS A 533 7.06 6.76 0.77
N TYR A 534 7.00 6.68 -0.56
CA TYR A 534 6.21 5.68 -1.28
C TYR A 534 6.78 4.25 -1.19
N VAL A 535 8.10 4.09 -1.12
CA VAL A 535 8.76 2.78 -0.98
C VAL A 535 8.55 2.22 0.43
N SER A 536 8.68 3.05 1.47
CA SER A 536 8.37 2.67 2.86
C SER A 536 6.88 2.32 3.03
N GLU A 537 5.98 3.08 2.42
CA GLU A 537 4.53 2.82 2.51
C GLU A 537 4.07 1.62 1.68
N SER A 538 4.60 1.43 0.47
CA SER A 538 4.31 0.25 -0.37
C SER A 538 4.83 -1.05 0.25
N LEU A 539 6.01 -0.98 0.90
CA LEU A 539 6.58 -2.06 1.71
C LEU A 539 5.68 -2.46 2.86
N LYS A 540 5.28 -1.47 3.64
CA LYS A 540 4.40 -1.65 4.80
C LYS A 540 3.03 -2.16 4.35
N LEU A 541 2.50 -1.67 3.24
CA LEU A 541 1.22 -2.14 2.70
C LEU A 541 1.28 -3.59 2.22
N ALA A 542 2.32 -3.99 1.48
CA ALA A 542 2.48 -5.37 1.01
C ALA A 542 2.73 -6.34 2.18
N HIS A 543 3.54 -5.93 3.16
CA HIS A 543 3.76 -6.70 4.38
C HIS A 543 2.47 -6.84 5.20
N ASP A 544 1.72 -5.76 5.36
CA ASP A 544 0.49 -5.75 6.16
C ASP A 544 -0.64 -6.52 5.47
N LEU A 545 -0.74 -6.47 4.14
CA LEU A 545 -1.69 -7.31 3.37
C LEU A 545 -1.39 -8.79 3.53
N LYS A 546 -0.11 -9.19 3.41
CA LYS A 546 0.29 -10.59 3.61
C LYS A 546 0.08 -11.04 5.05
N SER A 547 0.44 -10.20 6.01
CA SER A 547 0.23 -10.47 7.44
C SER A 547 -1.26 -10.58 7.79
N LEU A 548 -2.11 -9.81 7.11
CA LEU A 548 -3.56 -9.90 7.24
C LEU A 548 -4.10 -11.20 6.65
N GLU A 549 -3.61 -11.65 5.48
CA GLU A 549 -3.96 -12.95 4.89
C GLU A 549 -3.55 -14.13 5.79
N ASP A 550 -2.32 -14.11 6.29
CA ASP A 550 -1.81 -15.14 7.20
C ASP A 550 -2.63 -15.19 8.51
N LEU A 551 -3.01 -14.01 9.04
CA LEU A 551 -3.84 -13.89 10.24
C LEU A 551 -5.29 -14.36 10.00
N GLU A 552 -5.85 -14.14 8.81
CA GLU A 552 -7.18 -14.69 8.47
C GLU A 552 -7.15 -16.22 8.42
N VAL A 553 -6.08 -16.81 7.89
CA VAL A 553 -5.89 -18.28 7.92
C VAL A 553 -5.74 -18.79 9.36
N GLU A 554 -5.10 -18.03 10.23
CA GLU A 554 -5.02 -18.34 11.67
C GLU A 554 -6.42 -18.28 12.33
N ILE A 555 -7.19 -17.21 12.10
CA ILE A 555 -8.54 -17.04 12.65
C ILE A 555 -9.47 -18.17 12.19
N ARG A 556 -9.38 -18.59 10.92
CA ARG A 556 -10.20 -19.69 10.37
C ARG A 556 -9.88 -21.06 10.98
N LYS A 557 -8.82 -21.20 11.77
CA LYS A 557 -8.54 -22.44 12.52
C LYS A 557 -9.17 -22.43 13.91
N LEU A 558 -9.71 -21.30 14.38
CA LEU A 558 -10.34 -21.19 15.69
C LEU A 558 -11.74 -21.84 15.68
N PRO A 559 -12.17 -22.48 16.79
CA PRO A 559 -13.51 -23.04 16.90
C PRO A 559 -14.59 -21.98 16.65
N SER A 560 -15.54 -22.26 15.76
CA SER A 560 -16.63 -21.34 15.35
C SER A 560 -16.25 -20.17 14.44
N PHE A 561 -15.00 -20.09 13.98
CA PHE A 561 -14.50 -19.07 13.06
C PHE A 561 -14.01 -19.61 11.71
N ASP A 562 -14.28 -20.88 11.40
CA ASP A 562 -13.88 -21.56 10.15
C ASP A 562 -14.34 -20.86 8.87
N ARG A 563 -15.42 -20.06 8.98
CA ARG A 563 -15.96 -19.22 7.91
C ARG A 563 -15.75 -17.72 8.10
N PHE A 564 -14.79 -17.30 8.92
CA PHE A 564 -14.50 -15.89 9.19
C PHE A 564 -14.29 -15.10 7.89
N GLN A 565 -15.09 -14.03 7.69
CA GLN A 565 -15.13 -13.17 6.51
C GLN A 565 -15.51 -13.86 5.18
N LEU A 566 -16.01 -15.10 5.21
CA LEU A 566 -16.55 -15.77 4.03
C LEU A 566 -18.05 -15.47 3.84
N PRO A 567 -18.58 -15.52 2.61
CA PRO A 567 -20.00 -15.39 2.35
C PRO A 567 -20.81 -16.56 2.93
N LEU A 568 -22.11 -16.32 3.19
CA LEU A 568 -23.06 -17.35 3.63
C LEU A 568 -23.14 -18.48 2.60
N THR A 569 -23.25 -19.71 3.07
CA THR A 569 -23.52 -20.86 2.20
C THR A 569 -24.98 -20.90 1.77
N GLU A 570 -25.29 -21.63 0.70
CA GLU A 570 -26.67 -21.89 0.26
C GLU A 570 -27.52 -22.47 1.41
N ASN A 571 -26.99 -23.47 2.13
CA ASN A 571 -27.69 -24.08 3.26
C ASN A 571 -27.98 -23.09 4.39
N GLU A 572 -27.04 -22.18 4.69
CA GLU A 572 -27.28 -21.14 5.69
C GLU A 572 -28.34 -20.14 5.22
N MET A 573 -28.32 -19.74 3.94
CA MET A 573 -29.35 -18.86 3.37
C MET A 573 -30.74 -19.53 3.39
N LEU A 574 -30.82 -20.81 3.05
CA LEU A 574 -32.06 -21.58 3.10
C LEU A 574 -32.57 -21.76 4.54
N ASP A 575 -31.69 -21.97 5.53
CA ASP A 575 -32.09 -22.05 6.95
C ASP A 575 -32.76 -20.75 7.43
N LEU A 576 -32.39 -19.60 6.85
CA LEU A 576 -33.10 -18.34 7.11
C LEU A 576 -34.55 -18.39 6.60
N SER A 577 -34.84 -19.05 5.48
CA SER A 577 -36.22 -19.08 4.95
C SER A 577 -37.22 -19.86 5.80
N LYS A 578 -36.75 -20.72 6.72
CA LYS A 578 -37.60 -21.54 7.59
C LYS A 578 -38.48 -20.76 8.56
N GLN A 579 -38.06 -19.55 8.95
CA GLN A 579 -38.84 -18.67 9.84
C GLN A 579 -39.62 -17.59 9.08
N GLY A 580 -39.75 -17.76 7.77
CA GLY A 580 -40.49 -16.87 6.89
C GLY A 580 -39.75 -16.66 5.58
N PRO A 581 -40.46 -16.60 4.45
CA PRO A 581 -39.88 -16.33 3.14
C PRO A 581 -39.07 -15.03 3.12
N LEU A 582 -38.01 -14.98 2.31
CA LEU A 582 -37.21 -13.79 2.08
C LEU A 582 -37.23 -13.39 0.60
N VAL A 583 -37.20 -12.08 0.37
CA VAL A 583 -37.09 -11.47 -0.95
C VAL A 583 -35.95 -10.47 -0.92
N SER A 584 -34.92 -10.70 -1.73
CA SER A 584 -33.86 -9.73 -1.98
C SER A 584 -34.05 -9.09 -3.35
N VAL A 585 -34.31 -7.78 -3.37
CA VAL A 585 -34.47 -7.03 -4.62
C VAL A 585 -33.13 -6.40 -4.99
N ASN A 586 -32.69 -6.66 -6.22
CA ASN A 586 -31.49 -6.09 -6.81
C ASN A 586 -31.87 -5.25 -8.02
N MET A 587 -31.50 -3.97 -7.98
CA MET A 587 -31.71 -3.03 -9.09
C MET A 587 -30.35 -2.48 -9.51
N THR A 588 -30.17 -2.40 -10.83
CA THR A 588 -29.01 -1.82 -11.51
C THR A 588 -29.54 -1.02 -12.70
N ASP A 589 -28.70 -0.17 -13.28
CA ASP A 589 -29.05 0.55 -14.52
C ASP A 589 -29.30 -0.38 -15.71
N TYR A 590 -28.83 -1.62 -15.63
CA TYR A 590 -29.02 -2.65 -16.65
C TYR A 590 -30.31 -3.46 -16.46
N GLY A 591 -30.92 -3.42 -15.27
CA GLY A 591 -32.18 -4.11 -15.00
C GLY A 591 -32.43 -4.45 -13.54
N CYS A 592 -33.60 -5.02 -13.30
CA CYS A 592 -34.14 -5.33 -11.97
C CYS A 592 -34.46 -6.81 -11.82
N GLN A 593 -34.07 -7.40 -10.69
CA GLN A 593 -34.32 -8.81 -10.37
C GLN A 593 -34.60 -9.01 -8.88
N ALA A 594 -35.42 -9.99 -8.56
CA ALA A 594 -35.68 -10.43 -7.19
C ALA A 594 -35.18 -11.87 -6.98
N PHE A 595 -34.44 -12.08 -5.89
CA PHE A 595 -34.08 -13.39 -5.39
C PHE A 595 -35.11 -13.81 -4.33
N LEU A 596 -35.80 -14.92 -4.57
CA LEU A 596 -36.86 -15.47 -3.73
C LEU A 596 -36.33 -16.69 -2.97
N LEU A 597 -36.36 -16.63 -1.64
CA LEU A 597 -35.91 -17.71 -0.77
C LEU A 597 -37.12 -18.25 0.00
N ALA A 598 -37.62 -19.42 -0.41
CA ALA A 598 -38.77 -20.08 0.19
C ALA A 598 -38.78 -21.59 -0.15
N ASN A 599 -39.44 -22.40 0.69
CA ASN A 599 -39.65 -23.84 0.45
C ASN A 599 -38.37 -24.61 0.11
N ASP A 600 -37.29 -24.36 0.86
CA ASP A 600 -35.97 -24.97 0.66
C ASP A 600 -35.37 -24.77 -0.75
N CYS A 601 -35.77 -23.72 -1.47
CA CYS A 601 -35.19 -23.37 -2.76
C CYS A 601 -34.94 -21.85 -2.91
N ILE A 602 -33.97 -21.51 -3.75
CA ILE A 602 -33.65 -20.14 -4.14
C ILE A 602 -33.99 -19.95 -5.61
N ARG A 603 -34.88 -19.01 -5.93
CA ARG A 603 -35.32 -18.71 -7.30
C ARG A 603 -35.03 -17.26 -7.65
N ARG A 604 -34.96 -16.98 -8.94
CA ARG A 604 -34.81 -15.63 -9.50
C ARG A 604 -36.06 -15.27 -10.29
N VAL A 605 -36.54 -14.05 -10.11
CA VAL A 605 -37.56 -13.42 -10.97
C VAL A 605 -36.96 -12.18 -11.60
N GLU A 606 -37.01 -12.08 -12.92
CA GLU A 606 -36.57 -10.90 -13.67
C GLU A 606 -37.74 -9.93 -13.83
N LEU A 607 -37.58 -8.70 -13.33
CA LEU A 607 -38.63 -7.68 -13.26
C LEU A 607 -38.47 -6.70 -14.43
N LEU A 608 -38.70 -7.22 -15.65
CA LEU A 608 -38.40 -6.57 -16.95
C LEU A 608 -39.08 -5.21 -17.19
N LYS A 609 -40.03 -4.79 -16.34
CA LYS A 609 -40.81 -3.54 -16.51
C LYS A 609 -40.34 -2.39 -15.61
N VAL A 610 -39.18 -2.53 -14.96
CA VAL A 610 -38.71 -1.56 -13.96
C VAL A 610 -37.31 -1.08 -14.32
N THR A 611 -37.19 0.21 -14.61
CA THR A 611 -35.91 0.89 -14.84
C THR A 611 -35.54 1.82 -13.67
N SER A 612 -34.26 2.21 -13.56
CA SER A 612 -33.83 3.22 -12.58
C SER A 612 -34.61 4.54 -12.74
N SER A 613 -34.91 4.94 -13.98
CA SER A 613 -35.68 6.17 -14.26
C SER A 613 -37.11 6.10 -13.72
N ASP A 614 -37.77 4.95 -13.84
CA ASP A 614 -39.12 4.76 -13.29
C ASP A 614 -39.11 4.87 -11.75
N VAL A 615 -38.12 4.27 -11.11
CA VAL A 615 -37.95 4.33 -9.65
C VAL A 615 -37.74 5.77 -9.18
N ILE A 616 -36.84 6.52 -9.81
CA ILE A 616 -36.58 7.94 -9.48
C ILE A 616 -37.85 8.78 -9.62
N LYS A 617 -38.62 8.58 -10.71
CA LYS A 617 -39.91 9.26 -10.91
C LYS A 617 -40.88 9.00 -9.75
N HIS A 618 -40.94 7.77 -9.25
CA HIS A 618 -41.83 7.35 -8.18
C HIS A 618 -41.28 7.59 -6.75
N ILE A 619 -40.03 8.03 -6.61
CA ILE A 619 -39.44 8.53 -5.35
C ILE A 619 -39.53 10.05 -5.23
N SER A 620 -39.63 10.77 -6.35
CA SER A 620 -39.57 12.24 -6.42
C SER A 620 -40.56 12.96 -5.48
N TRP A 621 -41.74 12.38 -5.21
CA TRP A 621 -42.70 12.95 -4.25
C TRP A 621 -42.19 12.97 -2.79
N ARG A 622 -41.28 12.06 -2.40
CA ARG A 622 -40.63 12.05 -1.08
C ARG A 622 -39.54 13.12 -0.99
N VAL A 623 -38.70 13.25 -2.03
CA VAL A 623 -37.61 14.23 -2.10
C VAL A 623 -38.13 15.66 -2.02
N LEU A 624 -39.22 15.95 -2.76
CA LEU A 624 -39.91 17.24 -2.68
C LEU A 624 -40.41 17.54 -1.26
N LYS A 625 -40.88 16.53 -0.51
CA LYS A 625 -41.41 16.71 0.86
C LYS A 625 -40.32 16.98 1.90
N ASP A 626 -39.14 16.35 1.77
CA ASP A 626 -38.01 16.55 2.68
C ASP A 626 -37.30 17.90 2.48
N GLU A 627 -37.10 18.35 1.24
CA GLU A 627 -36.57 19.69 0.94
C GLU A 627 -37.52 20.82 1.36
N LEU A 628 -38.83 20.60 1.28
CA LEU A 628 -39.85 21.53 1.75
C LEU A 628 -39.89 21.59 3.29
N SER A 629 -39.85 20.44 3.98
CA SER A 629 -39.88 20.39 5.45
C SER A 629 -38.69 21.09 6.12
N SER A 630 -37.53 21.12 5.46
CA SER A 630 -36.29 21.73 5.96
C SER A 630 -36.14 23.22 5.60
N ARG A 631 -36.75 23.69 4.50
CA ARG A 631 -36.83 25.13 4.16
C ARG A 631 -37.94 25.89 4.89
N ASP A 632 -38.99 25.19 5.33
CA ASP A 632 -40.19 25.83 5.86
C ASP A 632 -40.12 26.26 7.35
N LEU A 633 -39.21 25.69 8.15
CA LEU A 633 -39.06 26.09 9.57
C LEU A 633 -38.52 27.52 9.75
N LYS A 634 -37.87 28.11 8.74
CA LYS A 634 -37.41 29.52 8.78
C LYS A 634 -38.40 30.52 8.18
N HIS A 635 -39.32 30.09 7.33
CA HIS A 635 -40.26 30.98 6.63
C HIS A 635 -41.69 30.96 7.17
N ILE A 636 -42.09 29.96 7.97
CA ILE A 636 -43.46 29.85 8.51
C ILE A 636 -43.75 30.86 9.64
N LEU A 637 -42.75 31.51 10.23
CA LEU A 637 -42.98 32.53 11.26
C LEU A 637 -43.33 33.93 10.72
N SER A 638 -43.37 34.17 9.40
CA SER A 638 -43.46 35.55 8.87
C SER A 638 -44.53 35.88 7.83
N SER A 639 -45.47 35.02 7.45
CA SER A 639 -46.58 35.47 6.58
C SER A 639 -47.88 34.67 6.71
N SER A 640 -48.84 35.32 7.35
CA SER A 640 -50.23 34.91 7.50
C SER A 640 -51.04 35.29 6.23
N GLN A 641 -51.94 34.39 5.83
CA GLN A 641 -53.10 34.55 4.93
C GLN A 641 -53.00 34.26 3.41
N ALA A 642 -51.83 34.22 2.75
CA ALA A 642 -51.76 33.80 1.33
C ALA A 642 -51.46 32.30 1.11
N SER A 643 -51.36 31.52 2.19
CA SER A 643 -50.69 30.21 2.23
C SER A 643 -51.61 28.99 2.35
N GLN A 644 -52.93 29.14 2.43
CA GLN A 644 -53.85 28.00 2.62
C GLN A 644 -54.32 27.34 1.31
N GLU A 645 -54.67 28.11 0.27
CA GLU A 645 -55.16 27.52 -1.01
C GLU A 645 -54.02 26.90 -1.85
N SER A 646 -52.84 27.52 -1.82
CA SER A 646 -51.63 27.00 -2.48
C SER A 646 -51.14 25.73 -1.78
N LYS A 647 -51.19 25.66 -0.43
CA LYS A 647 -50.89 24.43 0.32
C LYS A 647 -51.89 23.31 0.02
N ALA A 648 -53.20 23.60 -0.03
CA ALA A 648 -54.21 22.58 -0.30
C ALA A 648 -54.08 21.95 -1.70
N HIS A 649 -53.82 22.75 -2.74
CA HIS A 649 -53.59 22.24 -4.10
C HIS A 649 -52.27 21.44 -4.22
N GLN A 650 -51.23 21.85 -3.48
CA GLN A 650 -49.91 21.23 -3.50
C GLN A 650 -49.85 19.95 -2.62
N ASP A 651 -50.62 19.89 -1.55
CA ASP A 651 -50.85 18.67 -0.75
C ASP A 651 -51.65 17.63 -1.55
N THR A 652 -52.66 18.07 -2.31
CA THR A 652 -53.48 17.17 -3.17
C THR A 652 -52.65 16.59 -4.32
N SER A 653 -51.78 17.37 -4.96
CA SER A 653 -50.91 16.86 -6.03
C SER A 653 -49.86 15.87 -5.50
N THR A 654 -49.30 16.14 -4.32
CA THR A 654 -48.35 15.24 -3.63
C THR A 654 -49.03 13.92 -3.22
N GLN A 655 -50.28 14.00 -2.74
CA GLN A 655 -51.07 12.82 -2.37
C GLN A 655 -51.41 11.95 -3.59
N ASN A 656 -51.79 12.57 -4.71
CA ASN A 656 -52.05 11.84 -5.96
C ASN A 656 -50.79 11.16 -6.50
N ALA A 657 -49.64 11.86 -6.49
CA ALA A 657 -48.35 11.28 -6.89
C ALA A 657 -47.92 10.10 -5.99
N MET A 658 -48.22 10.17 -4.69
CA MET A 658 -47.98 9.06 -3.76
C MET A 658 -48.85 7.85 -4.10
N ILE A 659 -50.16 8.04 -4.32
CA ILE A 659 -51.09 6.96 -4.68
C ILE A 659 -50.68 6.30 -6.00
N GLU A 660 -50.35 7.09 -7.02
CA GLU A 660 -49.85 6.60 -8.31
C GLU A 660 -48.58 5.75 -8.12
N SER A 661 -47.66 6.21 -7.28
CA SER A 661 -46.43 5.49 -6.96
C SER A 661 -46.69 4.17 -6.21
N MET A 662 -47.69 4.12 -5.32
CA MET A 662 -48.05 2.87 -4.62
C MET A 662 -48.68 1.86 -5.56
N GLN A 663 -49.54 2.31 -6.47
CA GLN A 663 -50.16 1.45 -7.48
C GLN A 663 -49.13 0.93 -8.49
N TRP A 664 -48.18 1.78 -8.90
CA TRP A 664 -47.06 1.37 -9.74
C TRP A 664 -46.18 0.33 -9.02
N LEU A 665 -45.79 0.60 -7.77
CA LEU A 665 -44.95 -0.31 -6.97
C LEU A 665 -45.59 -1.70 -6.82
N TRP A 666 -46.91 -1.74 -6.66
CA TRP A 666 -47.66 -2.99 -6.64
C TRP A 666 -47.58 -3.74 -7.97
N LYS A 667 -47.99 -3.09 -9.06
CA LYS A 667 -48.09 -3.74 -10.38
C LYS A 667 -46.72 -4.13 -10.95
N ALA A 668 -45.70 -3.30 -10.72
CA ALA A 668 -44.40 -3.46 -11.34
C ALA A 668 -43.44 -4.37 -10.55
N LEU A 669 -43.56 -4.40 -9.22
CA LEU A 669 -42.62 -5.11 -8.34
C LEU A 669 -43.32 -6.13 -7.43
N VAL A 670 -44.24 -5.69 -6.57
CA VAL A 670 -44.73 -6.54 -5.48
C VAL A 670 -45.66 -7.66 -5.95
N GLN A 671 -46.61 -7.37 -6.83
CA GLN A 671 -47.56 -8.36 -7.34
C GLN A 671 -46.86 -9.51 -8.07
N PRO A 672 -45.92 -9.28 -9.02
CA PRO A 672 -45.16 -10.37 -9.65
C PRO A 672 -44.39 -11.24 -8.64
N ILE A 673 -43.79 -10.61 -7.63
CA ILE A 673 -43.04 -11.31 -6.57
C ILE A 673 -43.99 -12.21 -5.76
N LEU A 674 -45.11 -11.68 -5.27
CA LEU A 674 -46.07 -12.46 -4.48
C LEU A 674 -46.72 -13.58 -5.31
N ALA A 675 -46.97 -13.34 -6.61
CA ALA A 675 -47.49 -14.35 -7.52
C ALA A 675 -46.54 -15.54 -7.66
N GLU A 676 -45.25 -15.27 -7.92
CA GLU A 676 -44.21 -16.30 -8.07
C GLU A 676 -43.96 -17.09 -6.78
N MET A 677 -44.17 -16.45 -5.62
CA MET A 677 -44.08 -17.12 -4.32
C MET A 677 -45.35 -17.89 -3.94
N GLY A 678 -46.43 -17.77 -4.71
CA GLY A 678 -47.74 -18.36 -4.39
C GLY A 678 -48.41 -17.74 -3.16
N LEU A 679 -48.12 -16.46 -2.86
CA LEU A 679 -48.61 -15.74 -1.68
C LEU A 679 -49.84 -14.86 -1.97
N LEU A 680 -50.28 -14.76 -3.23
CA LEU A 680 -51.53 -14.08 -3.57
C LEU A 680 -52.72 -14.96 -3.18
N SER A 681 -53.25 -14.76 -1.97
CA SER A 681 -54.48 -15.42 -1.50
C SER A 681 -55.48 -14.41 -0.93
N GLN A 682 -56.76 -14.58 -1.27
CA GLN A 682 -57.88 -13.70 -0.88
C GLN A 682 -58.68 -14.24 0.32
N THR A 683 -58.30 -15.38 0.90
CA THR A 683 -59.16 -16.12 1.86
C THR A 683 -58.55 -16.26 3.26
N VAL A 684 -57.40 -15.65 3.52
CA VAL A 684 -56.67 -15.80 4.79
C VAL A 684 -57.03 -14.61 5.71
N PRO A 685 -57.59 -14.85 6.91
CA PRO A 685 -57.87 -13.76 7.84
C PRO A 685 -56.58 -13.02 8.23
N PRO A 686 -56.62 -11.70 8.48
CA PRO A 686 -55.43 -10.86 8.71
C PRO A 686 -54.49 -11.37 9.82
N SER A 687 -55.02 -12.08 10.82
CA SER A 687 -54.28 -12.68 11.93
C SER A 687 -53.42 -13.90 11.55
N SER A 688 -53.50 -14.37 10.31
CA SER A 688 -52.82 -15.59 9.82
C SER A 688 -52.01 -15.37 8.54
N LEU A 689 -51.75 -14.10 8.18
CA LEU A 689 -50.93 -13.77 7.01
C LEU A 689 -49.47 -14.21 7.22
N PRO A 690 -48.82 -14.78 6.19
CA PRO A 690 -47.41 -15.15 6.28
C PRO A 690 -46.52 -13.91 6.42
N CYS A 691 -45.49 -14.02 7.26
CA CYS A 691 -44.48 -12.96 7.44
C CYS A 691 -43.43 -13.06 6.32
N LEU A 692 -43.28 -11.98 5.54
CA LEU A 692 -42.35 -11.85 4.43
C LEU A 692 -41.22 -10.87 4.78
N TRP A 693 -39.98 -11.28 4.57
CA TRP A 693 -38.80 -10.45 4.83
C TRP A 693 -38.27 -9.80 3.56
N TRP A 694 -38.28 -8.48 3.50
CA TRP A 694 -37.75 -7.67 2.43
C TRP A 694 -36.29 -7.27 2.71
N ILE A 695 -35.41 -7.57 1.76
CA ILE A 695 -34.00 -7.18 1.74
C ILE A 695 -33.80 -6.25 0.55
N ASN A 696 -34.00 -4.96 0.79
CA ASN A 696 -33.93 -3.92 -0.23
C ASN A 696 -32.61 -3.15 -0.14
N SER A 697 -32.12 -2.61 -1.26
CA SER A 697 -30.91 -1.80 -1.30
C SER A 697 -31.04 -0.58 -2.21
N GLY A 698 -30.16 0.41 -2.02
CA GLY A 698 -30.12 1.61 -2.85
C GLY A 698 -31.47 2.33 -2.81
N GLU A 699 -31.90 2.85 -3.95
CA GLU A 699 -33.16 3.59 -4.09
C GLU A 699 -34.40 2.74 -3.75
N MET A 700 -34.34 1.41 -3.92
CA MET A 700 -35.45 0.51 -3.57
C MET A 700 -35.72 0.45 -2.06
N ALA A 701 -34.73 0.77 -1.22
CA ALA A 701 -34.94 0.86 0.23
C ALA A 701 -35.81 2.08 0.62
N LEU A 702 -35.92 3.07 -0.26
CA LEU A 702 -36.76 4.26 -0.08
C LEU A 702 -38.21 4.04 -0.50
N LEU A 703 -38.56 2.87 -1.05
CA LEU A 703 -39.91 2.57 -1.48
C LEU A 703 -40.66 1.76 -0.39
N PRO A 704 -41.91 2.12 -0.06
CA PRO A 704 -42.69 1.43 0.98
C PRO A 704 -43.37 0.18 0.41
N PHE A 705 -42.61 -0.90 0.18
CA PHE A 705 -43.13 -2.17 -0.37
C PHE A 705 -44.36 -2.69 0.41
N HIS A 706 -44.36 -2.55 1.73
CA HIS A 706 -45.47 -2.94 2.61
C HIS A 706 -46.78 -2.17 2.32
N ALA A 707 -46.70 -0.96 1.76
CA ALA A 707 -47.86 -0.14 1.40
C ALA A 707 -48.14 -0.13 -0.11
N ALA A 708 -47.42 -0.93 -0.89
CA ALA A 708 -47.66 -1.00 -2.33
C ALA A 708 -49.07 -1.51 -2.60
N GLY A 709 -49.82 -0.78 -3.43
CA GLY A 709 -51.16 -1.15 -3.88
C GLY A 709 -52.18 -0.03 -3.83
N SER A 710 -53.42 -0.40 -4.16
CA SER A 710 -54.59 0.44 -4.00
C SER A 710 -55.24 0.17 -2.63
N HIS A 711 -55.55 1.23 -1.88
CA HIS A 711 -56.09 1.18 -0.51
C HIS A 711 -57.56 1.64 -0.43
N GLY A 712 -58.32 1.42 -1.50
CA GLY A 712 -59.77 1.63 -1.46
C GLY A 712 -60.47 0.67 -0.49
N PRO A 713 -61.70 0.98 -0.03
CA PRO A 713 -62.41 0.24 1.03
C PRO A 713 -62.61 -1.27 0.80
N GLU A 714 -62.41 -1.78 -0.42
CA GLU A 714 -62.56 -3.19 -0.80
C GLU A 714 -61.39 -3.70 -1.67
N SER A 715 -60.32 -2.93 -1.79
CA SER A 715 -59.21 -3.29 -2.66
C SER A 715 -58.37 -4.40 -2.02
N THR A 716 -58.18 -5.49 -2.76
CA THR A 716 -57.19 -6.55 -2.44
C THR A 716 -55.93 -6.42 -3.29
N GLU A 717 -55.85 -5.43 -4.18
CA GLU A 717 -54.65 -5.13 -4.97
C GLU A 717 -53.61 -4.37 -4.13
N ASN A 718 -53.22 -4.94 -2.99
CA ASN A 718 -52.21 -4.35 -2.11
C ASN A 718 -51.48 -5.42 -1.28
N THR A 719 -50.30 -5.04 -0.82
CA THR A 719 -49.40 -5.93 -0.07
C THR A 719 -49.97 -6.37 1.27
N LEU A 720 -50.65 -5.45 1.97
CA LEU A 720 -51.22 -5.67 3.30
C LEU A 720 -52.31 -6.75 3.32
N SER A 721 -52.97 -6.98 2.19
CA SER A 721 -54.01 -8.01 2.06
C SER A 721 -53.44 -9.43 2.00
N HIS A 722 -52.13 -9.59 1.75
CA HIS A 722 -51.53 -10.90 1.45
C HIS A 722 -50.38 -11.30 2.37
N VAL A 723 -49.61 -10.34 2.89
CA VAL A 723 -48.43 -10.63 3.71
C VAL A 723 -48.21 -9.60 4.81
N SER A 724 -47.65 -10.05 5.94
CA SER A 724 -47.07 -9.16 6.93
C SER A 724 -45.62 -8.87 6.53
N SER A 725 -45.27 -7.61 6.30
CA SER A 725 -43.95 -7.22 5.79
C SER A 725 -42.98 -6.87 6.91
N SER A 726 -41.79 -7.50 6.91
CA SER A 726 -40.64 -7.16 7.75
C SER A 726 -39.45 -6.76 6.88
N TYR A 727 -38.54 -5.93 7.39
CA TYR A 727 -37.39 -5.45 6.63
C TYR A 727 -36.08 -5.78 7.35
N ILE A 728 -35.07 -6.19 6.59
CA ILE A 728 -33.71 -6.34 7.12
C ILE A 728 -32.66 -5.93 6.07
N PRO A 729 -31.59 -5.22 6.45
CA PRO A 729 -30.58 -4.75 5.50
C PRO A 729 -29.81 -5.85 4.77
N THR A 730 -29.51 -6.98 5.43
CA THR A 730 -28.76 -8.11 4.85
C THR A 730 -29.16 -9.46 5.46
N MET A 731 -28.98 -10.54 4.70
CA MET A 731 -29.13 -11.92 5.18
C MET A 731 -28.11 -12.23 6.28
N LYS A 732 -26.89 -11.70 6.17
CA LYS A 732 -25.86 -11.88 7.21
C LYS A 732 -26.31 -11.32 8.56
N MET A 733 -26.96 -10.16 8.57
CA MET A 733 -27.57 -9.62 9.79
C MET A 733 -28.71 -10.47 10.33
N LEU A 734 -29.58 -11.01 9.45
CA LEU A 734 -30.67 -11.89 9.85
C LEU A 734 -30.13 -13.17 10.49
N HIS A 735 -29.08 -13.75 9.92
CA HIS A 735 -28.37 -14.92 10.44
C HIS A 735 -27.83 -14.68 11.84
N HIS A 736 -27.15 -13.56 12.06
CA HIS A 736 -26.67 -13.18 13.40
C HIS A 736 -27.82 -13.00 14.40
N SER A 737 -28.90 -12.31 14.00
CA SER A 737 -30.07 -12.10 14.86
C SER A 737 -30.69 -13.43 15.33
N ARG A 738 -30.91 -14.36 14.40
CA ARG A 738 -31.52 -15.66 14.68
C ARG A 738 -30.61 -16.62 15.43
N LYS A 739 -29.29 -16.61 15.18
CA LYS A 739 -28.32 -17.39 15.97
C LYS A 739 -28.33 -16.97 17.44
N ARG A 740 -28.43 -15.66 17.73
CA ARG A 740 -28.50 -15.15 19.11
C ARG A 740 -29.83 -15.48 19.78
N GLU A 741 -30.95 -15.41 19.07
CA GLU A 741 -32.25 -15.83 19.60
C GLU A 741 -32.27 -17.33 19.95
N ARG A 742 -31.67 -18.18 19.12
CA ARG A 742 -31.47 -19.61 19.44
C ARG A 742 -30.62 -19.78 20.70
N ALA A 743 -29.57 -18.97 20.89
CA ALA A 743 -28.74 -19.00 22.10
C ALA A 743 -29.46 -18.45 23.36
N HIS A 744 -30.30 -17.41 23.22
CA HIS A 744 -31.05 -16.82 24.35
C HIS A 744 -32.29 -17.65 24.74
N ARG A 745 -32.96 -18.33 23.79
CA ARG A 745 -34.05 -19.27 24.09
C ARG A 745 -33.61 -20.49 24.90
N VAL A 746 -32.30 -20.78 24.94
CA VAL A 746 -31.72 -21.82 25.80
C VAL A 746 -31.52 -21.31 27.24
N ILE A 747 -31.50 -19.99 27.48
CA ILE A 747 -31.05 -19.44 28.77
C ILE A 747 -32.18 -18.87 29.64
N ASP A 748 -33.24 -18.21 29.15
CA ASP A 748 -34.23 -17.63 30.08
C ASP A 748 -35.71 -17.86 29.71
N LYS A 749 -36.35 -18.74 30.49
CA LYS A 749 -37.69 -18.47 31.01
C LYS A 749 -37.56 -17.21 31.88
N ILE A 750 -38.42 -16.22 31.62
CA ILE A 750 -38.60 -14.93 32.31
C ILE A 750 -37.87 -13.76 31.62
N LEU A 751 -38.64 -12.96 30.88
CA LEU A 751 -38.37 -11.54 30.68
C LEU A 751 -39.64 -10.76 31.06
N VAL A 752 -39.55 -9.96 32.12
CA VAL A 752 -40.57 -8.99 32.51
C VAL A 752 -40.42 -7.76 31.63
N VAL A 753 -41.47 -7.40 30.90
CA VAL A 753 -41.51 -6.19 30.07
C VAL A 753 -42.21 -5.08 30.83
N THR A 754 -41.47 -4.03 31.22
CA THR A 754 -42.05 -2.73 31.57
C THR A 754 -41.78 -1.77 30.43
N MET A 755 -42.84 -1.28 29.78
CA MET A 755 -42.76 -0.21 28.79
C MET A 755 -42.69 1.16 29.49
N LEU A 756 -41.70 1.97 29.16
CA LEU A 756 -41.70 3.41 29.46
C LEU A 756 -42.05 4.16 28.17
N SER A 757 -43.29 4.65 28.11
CA SER A 757 -43.76 5.60 27.10
C SER A 757 -43.22 7.00 27.37
N PRO A 758 -42.67 7.73 26.38
CA PRO A 758 -42.28 9.12 26.56
C PRO A 758 -43.43 10.05 26.14
N LEU A 759 -44.23 10.51 27.12
CA LEU A 759 -45.14 11.64 26.96
C LEU A 759 -45.52 12.19 28.34
N LEU A 760 -44.82 13.26 28.77
CA LEU A 760 -45.38 14.48 29.37
C LEU A 760 -44.25 15.32 30.01
N ALA A 761 -44.08 16.52 29.47
CA ALA A 761 -43.32 17.61 30.07
C ALA A 761 -44.19 18.33 31.12
N GLN A 762 -43.59 18.75 32.24
CA GLN A 762 -43.59 20.13 32.80
C GLN A 762 -43.38 20.16 34.33
N ALA A 763 -42.18 20.66 34.72
CA ALA A 763 -41.85 21.61 35.81
C ALA A 763 -42.16 21.27 37.30
N PRO A 764 -41.67 22.07 38.28
CA PRO A 764 -40.30 22.51 38.57
C PRO A 764 -39.89 22.27 40.05
N ASN A 765 -38.61 22.56 40.40
CA ASN A 765 -38.06 22.90 41.73
C ASN A 765 -38.59 22.19 43.00
N THR A 766 -37.69 21.53 43.74
CA THR A 766 -37.42 21.89 45.16
C THR A 766 -36.16 21.20 45.70
N ASN A 767 -35.50 21.94 46.58
CA ASN A 767 -34.26 21.64 47.29
C ASN A 767 -34.33 20.37 48.17
N LEU A 768 -33.23 19.62 48.21
CA LEU A 768 -32.38 19.41 49.40
C LEU A 768 -31.14 18.58 49.03
#